data_AF-A0A3M7H5J0-F1
#
_entry.id   AF-A0A3M7H5J0-F1
#
_cell.length_a   1.000
_cell.length_b   1.000
_cell.length_c   1.000
_cell.angle_alpha   90.00
_cell.angle_beta   90.00
_cell.angle_gamma   90.00
#
_symmetry.space_group_name_H-M   'P 1'
#
loop_
_entity.id
_entity.type
_entity.pdbx_description
1 polymer ?
#
loop_
_entity_poly.entity_id
_entity_poly.type
_entity_poly.pdbx_seq_one_letter_code
_entity_poly.pdbx_strand_id
1 'polypeptide(L)'
;MKSTIALAGLLAGASALPHAKRTSSMGNTTSAPNPEVWEGLRGKIKHVVYLMMENHSFDNIAGYWDFHPDIDNLRNINYCNEYTNPNWTVWGEPLKICAGPYEQEVPLSDPDHNFAGTSYEIYRKWHPGKDDKPNMQGFIERQSEKYEATPGNSSFVIKAYSEEHSQTLATLAKNFGFWDSYHAEHPGPTNPNRQFATSGSTCGMVDNGDQSAGWWNNVTGTDCAVSIFEALEKKNVSWKNYYETDILDAWMYKYVQDNAMDKLVHANEFYDDLKEGTLPQFSYINPECCTIDSMHPTSNMAAGEMLIKHVYDSIRQSKYWDDTLLIINFDEHGGFADHVSPPENVPAPDEGISFSGMSDQHNVTYDFTRLGVRVPAFVINKYISPNTLIHDEGTSYAENSAYTHSSILHFLQNLWDLEGMNNRVQWAKTFEHVFQNDAQDALEQLPAPIWYGGSSTPEPEAFYKLNQPYSYYENIFLFVPPRSIDENVFTMTKLFVTGATGFIGGDAFYAIANAHPEYEITALVRNSEKGAQVAKEYPSVKLVYGDLDSTDLLEEEAKKADIVCHWAHADHEASAIAIAKGLAAHEPSRPGFFIHTSGTGILLFADIKSGTYGEALEKVYDDLENVSEINSLPDFAPHRNVDKIVLQAGTEHQDRVKTAIVCPPTIYGPGRGPGNKRSHQVPELARSTLERGAGIKVGAGKTFWGNVHVHDLSDLYLKLVEEAAAGGSKAEWPGKPATWGAEGYYFCEGGEHAWGDVSAWVAQEAHKQGLIKSDTVESISREEADKCTPFGAVLWGCNSRARAKRARTVLKWDAKSPALRETIKSVVEYEASKLGMKPGHAKIAAGEAKA
;
A
#
# COMPACT_ATOMS: atom_id res chain seq x y z
N MET A 1 -92.38 -23.15 -25.90
CA MET A 1 -92.22 -21.68 -25.96
C MET A 1 -90.74 -21.36 -26.11
N LYS A 2 -90.45 -20.53 -27.11
CA LYS A 2 -89.20 -19.90 -27.57
C LYS A 2 -87.89 -20.08 -26.77
N SER A 3 -86.91 -20.66 -27.46
CA SER A 3 -85.59 -20.11 -27.86
C SER A 3 -84.56 -19.72 -26.79
N THR A 4 -83.38 -20.35 -26.69
CA THR A 4 -82.13 -20.34 -27.51
C THR A 4 -81.04 -19.39 -26.96
N ILE A 5 -79.81 -19.93 -26.90
CA ILE A 5 -78.46 -19.32 -27.10
C ILE A 5 -77.54 -19.28 -25.86
N ALA A 6 -76.42 -19.98 -26.03
CA ALA A 6 -75.19 -19.99 -25.25
C ALA A 6 -74.21 -18.89 -25.70
N LEU A 7 -73.29 -18.44 -24.82
CA LEU A 7 -71.83 -18.44 -25.07
C LEU A 7 -71.01 -17.96 -23.86
N ALA A 8 -69.90 -18.67 -23.59
CA ALA A 8 -68.57 -18.28 -23.10
C ALA A 8 -68.41 -17.36 -21.86
N GLY A 9 -67.46 -17.56 -20.94
CA GLY A 9 -66.30 -18.44 -20.86
C GLY A 9 -65.68 -18.37 -19.45
N LEU A 10 -64.86 -19.37 -19.10
CA LEU A 10 -64.20 -19.53 -17.82
C LEU A 10 -63.06 -18.51 -17.60
N LEU A 11 -63.00 -17.95 -16.39
CA LEU A 11 -61.76 -17.53 -15.70
C LEU A 11 -61.91 -17.94 -14.24
N ALA A 12 -61.16 -18.96 -13.82
CA ALA A 12 -61.11 -19.42 -12.43
C ALA A 12 -59.99 -18.66 -11.70
N GLY A 13 -60.39 -17.83 -10.74
CA GLY A 13 -59.49 -17.27 -9.72
C GLY A 13 -59.29 -18.28 -8.60
N ALA A 14 -58.04 -18.64 -8.31
CA ALA A 14 -57.68 -19.41 -7.12
C ALA A 14 -57.26 -18.45 -6.00
N SER A 15 -58.05 -18.44 -4.94
CA SER A 15 -57.81 -17.74 -3.68
C SER A 15 -56.68 -18.41 -2.89
N ALA A 16 -55.63 -17.65 -2.58
CA ALA A 16 -54.58 -18.06 -1.66
C ALA A 16 -55.08 -17.97 -0.21
N LEU A 17 -54.93 -19.07 0.54
CA LEU A 17 -55.17 -19.17 1.98
C LEU A 17 -53.94 -18.61 2.73
N PRO A 18 -54.12 -17.85 3.83
CA PRO A 18 -53.00 -17.35 4.61
C PRO A 18 -52.42 -18.48 5.49
N HIS A 19 -51.11 -18.70 5.39
CA HIS A 19 -50.37 -19.58 6.29
C HIS A 19 -50.29 -18.92 7.68
N ALA A 20 -50.77 -19.66 8.69
CA ALA A 20 -50.81 -19.23 10.07
C ALA A 20 -49.40 -19.08 10.67
N LYS A 21 -49.08 -17.89 11.17
CA LYS A 21 -47.95 -17.65 12.08
C LYS A 21 -48.10 -18.55 13.31
N ARG A 22 -47.14 -19.46 13.53
CA ARG A 22 -46.95 -20.08 14.84
C ARG A 22 -46.34 -19.04 15.76
N THR A 23 -47.15 -18.48 16.65
CA THR A 23 -46.69 -17.71 17.80
C THR A 23 -46.14 -18.68 18.85
N SER A 24 -44.82 -18.86 18.91
CA SER A 24 -44.17 -19.33 20.14
C SER A 24 -44.05 -18.14 21.08
N SER A 25 -44.97 -18.05 22.05
CA SER A 25 -44.82 -17.13 23.18
C SER A 25 -43.72 -17.66 24.10
N MET A 26 -42.47 -17.28 23.85
CA MET A 26 -41.47 -17.16 24.91
C MET A 26 -41.27 -15.65 25.12
N GLY A 27 -41.56 -15.19 26.34
CA GLY A 27 -41.69 -13.78 26.64
C GLY A 27 -40.37 -13.04 26.49
N ASN A 28 -40.41 -11.89 25.84
CA ASN A 28 -39.44 -10.80 26.01
C ASN A 28 -39.49 -10.35 27.47
N THR A 29 -38.71 -10.98 28.33
CA THR A 29 -38.42 -10.46 29.66
C THR A 29 -37.15 -9.63 29.56
N THR A 30 -37.25 -8.33 29.87
CA THR A 30 -36.12 -7.48 30.26
C THR A 30 -35.49 -8.07 31.53
N SER A 31 -34.60 -9.06 31.36
CA SER A 31 -33.86 -9.65 32.47
C SER A 31 -32.61 -8.84 32.72
N ALA A 32 -32.48 -8.25 33.90
CA ALA A 32 -31.20 -7.72 34.37
C ALA A 32 -30.11 -8.81 34.24
N PRO A 33 -28.86 -8.44 33.89
CA PRO A 33 -27.78 -9.41 33.69
C PRO A 33 -27.61 -10.28 34.93
N ASN A 34 -27.66 -11.61 34.75
CA ASN A 34 -27.45 -12.57 35.84
C ASN A 34 -25.94 -12.61 36.19
N PRO A 35 -25.51 -12.14 37.37
CA PRO A 35 -24.08 -12.07 37.72
C PRO A 35 -23.36 -13.42 37.64
N GLU A 36 -24.06 -14.53 37.92
CA GLU A 36 -23.48 -15.88 37.87
C GLU A 36 -23.10 -16.28 36.44
N VAL A 37 -23.83 -15.82 35.41
CA VAL A 37 -23.53 -16.11 34.00
C VAL A 37 -22.22 -15.44 33.60
N TRP A 38 -22.05 -14.16 33.95
CA TRP A 38 -20.86 -13.40 33.62
C TRP A 38 -19.62 -13.87 34.38
N GLU A 39 -19.74 -14.28 35.65
CA GLU A 39 -18.66 -14.94 36.37
C GLU A 39 -18.24 -16.26 35.71
N GLY A 40 -19.20 -17.08 35.28
CA GLY A 40 -18.93 -18.31 34.53
C GLY A 40 -18.22 -18.03 33.20
N LEU A 41 -18.63 -17.00 32.47
CA LEU A 41 -18.01 -16.59 31.22
C LEU A 41 -16.59 -16.06 31.40
N ARG A 42 -16.32 -15.26 32.43
CA ARG A 42 -14.95 -14.83 32.79
C ARG A 42 -14.04 -16.01 33.08
N GLY A 43 -14.59 -17.15 33.51
CA GLY A 43 -13.84 -18.41 33.65
C GLY A 43 -13.47 -19.06 32.32
N LYS A 44 -14.32 -18.87 31.29
CA LYS A 44 -14.20 -19.50 29.96
C LYS A 44 -13.48 -18.63 28.91
N ILE A 45 -13.50 -17.31 29.08
CA ILE A 45 -12.95 -16.34 28.12
C ILE A 45 -11.88 -15.51 28.83
N LYS A 46 -10.63 -15.66 28.39
CA LYS A 46 -9.47 -14.89 28.87
C LYS A 46 -8.93 -13.96 27.80
N HIS A 47 -9.06 -14.37 26.54
CA HIS A 47 -8.65 -13.62 25.37
C HIS A 47 -9.86 -13.40 24.46
N VAL A 48 -9.99 -12.20 23.90
CA VAL A 48 -10.92 -11.88 22.83
C VAL A 48 -10.10 -11.42 21.64
N VAL A 49 -10.27 -12.08 20.50
CA VAL A 49 -9.72 -11.66 19.22
C VAL A 49 -10.88 -11.15 18.38
N TYR A 50 -10.84 -9.88 18.00
CA TYR A 50 -11.84 -9.24 17.15
C TYR A 50 -11.21 -8.98 15.78
N LEU A 51 -11.69 -9.65 14.73
CA LEU A 51 -11.32 -9.39 13.34
C LEU A 51 -12.45 -8.60 12.65
N MET A 52 -12.12 -7.40 12.15
CA MET A 52 -13.08 -6.53 11.46
C MET A 52 -12.85 -6.55 9.94
N MET A 53 -13.68 -7.30 9.22
CA MET A 53 -13.68 -7.43 7.76
C MET A 53 -14.36 -6.23 7.08
N GLU A 54 -14.10 -6.07 5.79
CA GLU A 54 -14.73 -5.11 4.87
C GLU A 54 -15.70 -5.83 3.90
N ASN A 55 -16.30 -5.05 3.01
CA ASN A 55 -17.74 -4.82 3.03
C ASN A 55 -18.57 -5.91 2.34
N HIS A 56 -19.58 -6.44 3.02
CA HIS A 56 -20.60 -7.30 2.42
C HIS A 56 -21.88 -7.36 3.25
N SER A 57 -23.05 -7.36 2.60
CA SER A 57 -24.32 -7.65 3.29
C SER A 57 -24.44 -9.12 3.67
N PHE A 58 -25.30 -9.42 4.66
CA PHE A 58 -25.59 -10.80 5.02
C PHE A 58 -26.18 -11.58 3.84
N ASP A 59 -27.18 -11.03 3.14
CA ASP A 59 -27.73 -11.68 1.96
C ASP A 59 -26.69 -11.90 0.87
N ASN A 60 -25.70 -11.01 0.70
CA ASN A 60 -24.66 -11.22 -0.30
C ASN A 60 -23.80 -12.46 0.01
N ILE A 61 -23.42 -12.67 1.27
CA ILE A 61 -22.59 -13.83 1.70
C ILE A 61 -23.42 -15.11 1.88
N ALA A 62 -24.56 -14.99 2.55
CA ALA A 62 -25.35 -16.09 3.09
C ALA A 62 -26.71 -16.28 2.40
N GLY A 63 -26.98 -15.51 1.33
CA GLY A 63 -28.25 -15.51 0.60
C GLY A 63 -28.72 -16.89 0.15
N TYR A 64 -27.79 -17.79 -0.17
CA TYR A 64 -28.07 -19.15 -0.63
C TYR A 64 -27.53 -20.27 0.28
N TRP A 65 -27.19 -19.98 1.53
CA TRP A 65 -26.84 -21.01 2.51
C TRP A 65 -28.02 -21.92 2.82
N ASP A 66 -27.77 -23.24 2.91
CA ASP A 66 -28.84 -24.23 3.08
C ASP A 66 -28.70 -25.20 4.25
N PHE A 67 -27.61 -25.10 5.00
CA PHE A 67 -27.30 -25.99 6.10
C PHE A 67 -28.15 -25.77 7.36
N HIS A 68 -28.82 -24.62 7.50
CA HIS A 68 -29.74 -24.33 8.59
C HIS A 68 -31.09 -23.85 8.02
N PRO A 69 -32.22 -24.48 8.40
CA PRO A 69 -33.51 -24.25 7.75
C PRO A 69 -34.13 -22.89 8.09
N ASP A 70 -33.76 -22.31 9.23
CA ASP A 70 -34.36 -21.08 9.76
C ASP A 70 -33.58 -19.80 9.45
N ILE A 71 -32.53 -19.87 8.60
CA ILE A 71 -31.79 -18.67 8.19
C ILE A 71 -32.73 -17.75 7.40
N ASP A 72 -32.84 -16.49 7.81
CA ASP A 72 -33.59 -15.47 7.07
C ASP A 72 -32.77 -14.96 5.88
N ASN A 73 -32.75 -15.73 4.78
CA ASN A 73 -31.98 -15.44 3.57
C ASN A 73 -32.83 -15.51 2.28
N LEU A 74 -32.16 -15.34 1.13
CA LEU A 74 -32.81 -15.25 -0.18
C LEU A 74 -33.46 -16.55 -0.68
N ARG A 75 -33.20 -17.73 -0.09
CA ARG A 75 -33.62 -19.03 -0.68
C ARG A 75 -35.12 -19.20 -0.86
N ASN A 76 -35.92 -18.63 0.04
CA ASN A 76 -37.37 -18.81 0.07
C ASN A 76 -38.15 -17.53 -0.25
N ILE A 77 -37.46 -16.50 -0.74
CA ILE A 77 -38.06 -15.21 -1.05
C ILE A 77 -37.69 -14.78 -2.47
N ASN A 78 -38.54 -13.96 -3.07
CA ASN A 78 -38.27 -13.36 -4.36
C ASN A 78 -37.98 -11.87 -4.17
N TYR A 79 -36.77 -11.56 -3.74
CA TYR A 79 -36.31 -10.19 -3.57
C TYR A 79 -36.00 -9.59 -4.94
N CYS A 80 -36.72 -8.54 -5.32
CA CYS A 80 -36.54 -7.86 -6.59
C CYS A 80 -36.56 -6.35 -6.37
N ASN A 81 -35.82 -5.61 -7.19
CA ASN A 81 -35.92 -4.17 -7.30
C ASN A 81 -36.71 -3.79 -8.57
N GLU A 82 -37.69 -2.90 -8.43
CA GLU A 82 -38.33 -2.23 -9.56
C GLU A 82 -37.50 -1.02 -10.01
N TYR A 83 -37.10 -1.01 -11.27
CA TYR A 83 -36.18 -0.04 -11.84
C TYR A 83 -36.83 0.76 -12.96
N THR A 84 -36.78 2.09 -12.86
CA THR A 84 -37.27 2.99 -13.93
C THR A 84 -36.26 4.11 -14.21
N ASN A 85 -35.76 4.17 -15.45
CA ASN A 85 -34.87 5.24 -15.90
C ASN A 85 -35.12 5.57 -17.39
N PRO A 86 -35.36 6.85 -17.77
CA PRO A 86 -35.61 7.24 -19.16
C PRO A 86 -34.51 6.84 -20.16
N ASN A 87 -33.27 6.67 -19.69
CA ASN A 87 -32.14 6.27 -20.54
C ASN A 87 -32.14 4.77 -20.87
N TRP A 88 -32.75 3.94 -20.03
CA TRP A 88 -32.62 2.47 -20.08
C TRP A 88 -33.96 1.73 -20.15
N THR A 89 -35.07 2.40 -19.88
CA THR A 89 -36.43 1.85 -19.96
C THR A 89 -37.20 2.46 -21.12
N VAL A 90 -38.02 1.65 -21.78
CA VAL A 90 -38.81 2.09 -22.94
C VAL A 90 -40.15 2.62 -22.42
N TRP A 91 -40.51 3.85 -22.78
CA TRP A 91 -41.78 4.50 -22.41
C TRP A 91 -42.04 4.66 -20.89
N GLY A 92 -41.01 4.54 -20.05
CA GLY A 92 -41.14 4.65 -18.59
C GLY A 92 -41.74 3.41 -17.92
N GLU A 93 -41.80 2.28 -18.62
CA GLU A 93 -42.24 1.01 -18.06
C GLU A 93 -41.15 0.44 -17.11
N PRO A 94 -41.50 0.05 -15.87
CA PRO A 94 -40.53 -0.45 -14.90
C PRO A 94 -40.00 -1.83 -15.30
N LEU A 95 -38.69 -2.02 -15.12
CA LEU A 95 -38.05 -3.33 -15.18
C LEU A 95 -38.05 -3.94 -13.78
N LYS A 96 -38.48 -5.20 -13.66
CA LYS A 96 -38.38 -5.96 -12.41
C LYS A 96 -37.17 -6.89 -12.49
N ILE A 97 -36.18 -6.66 -11.64
CA ILE A 97 -34.93 -7.43 -11.61
C ILE A 97 -34.83 -8.07 -10.23
N CYS A 98 -34.67 -9.39 -10.22
CA CYS A 98 -34.69 -10.19 -8.99
C CYS A 98 -33.29 -10.70 -8.66
N ALA A 99 -33.05 -10.88 -7.37
CA ALA A 99 -31.85 -11.48 -6.83
C ALA A 99 -31.66 -12.89 -7.40
N GLY A 100 -30.40 -13.28 -7.55
CA GLY A 100 -29.99 -14.56 -8.12
C GLY A 100 -28.60 -14.92 -7.59
N PRO A 101 -28.14 -16.15 -7.84
CA PRO A 101 -26.76 -16.53 -7.55
C PRO A 101 -25.78 -15.54 -8.21
N TYR A 102 -24.74 -15.19 -7.47
CA TYR A 102 -23.65 -14.37 -7.96
C TYR A 102 -22.72 -15.25 -8.79
N GLU A 103 -22.53 -14.87 -10.05
CA GLU A 103 -21.82 -15.68 -11.04
C GLU A 103 -20.32 -15.33 -11.14
N GLN A 104 -19.85 -14.37 -10.34
CA GLN A 104 -18.48 -13.85 -10.35
C GLN A 104 -17.93 -13.83 -8.92
N GLU A 105 -16.60 -13.87 -8.77
CA GLU A 105 -15.97 -13.79 -7.44
C GLU A 105 -15.56 -12.35 -7.06
N VAL A 106 -15.45 -11.46 -8.06
CA VAL A 106 -14.99 -10.08 -7.88
C VAL A 106 -16.00 -9.12 -8.52
N PRO A 107 -16.50 -8.13 -7.76
CA PRO A 107 -17.33 -7.06 -8.30
C PRO A 107 -16.63 -6.26 -9.39
N LEU A 108 -17.37 -5.85 -10.43
CA LEU A 108 -16.83 -5.05 -11.55
C LEU A 108 -16.41 -3.64 -11.12
N SER A 109 -17.05 -3.12 -10.08
CA SER A 109 -16.79 -1.83 -9.48
C SER A 109 -17.22 -1.89 -8.02
N ASP A 110 -16.62 -1.05 -7.20
CA ASP A 110 -17.04 -0.82 -5.82
C ASP A 110 -18.44 -0.18 -5.79
N PRO A 111 -19.49 -0.80 -5.21
CA PRO A 111 -20.82 -0.20 -5.18
C PRO A 111 -20.89 1.07 -4.32
N ASP A 112 -22.00 1.81 -4.39
CA ASP A 112 -22.17 2.94 -3.47
C ASP A 112 -22.51 2.50 -2.06
N HIS A 113 -21.76 3.00 -1.09
CA HIS A 113 -22.03 2.76 0.32
C HIS A 113 -21.81 4.03 1.18
N ASN A 114 -21.80 5.22 0.54
CA ASN A 114 -21.83 6.50 1.26
C ASN A 114 -23.19 6.70 1.97
N PHE A 115 -23.25 7.59 2.97
CA PHE A 115 -24.44 7.74 3.80
C PHE A 115 -25.72 8.16 3.05
N ALA A 116 -25.64 9.15 2.15
CA ALA A 116 -26.78 9.55 1.34
C ALA A 116 -27.19 8.46 0.33
N GLY A 117 -26.19 7.80 -0.28
CA GLY A 117 -26.39 6.66 -1.17
C GLY A 117 -27.14 5.53 -0.50
N THR A 118 -26.61 5.04 0.64
CA THR A 118 -27.22 3.99 1.46
C THR A 118 -28.61 4.37 1.95
N SER A 119 -28.83 5.64 2.31
CA SER A 119 -30.18 6.14 2.61
C SER A 119 -31.12 6.00 1.40
N TYR A 120 -30.64 6.29 0.18
CA TYR A 120 -31.42 6.06 -1.04
C TYR A 120 -31.64 4.56 -1.31
N GLU A 121 -30.67 3.70 -1.06
CA GLU A 121 -30.81 2.25 -1.25
C GLU A 121 -31.91 1.67 -0.36
N ILE A 122 -31.92 2.05 0.92
CA ILE A 122 -32.87 1.58 1.92
C ILE A 122 -34.27 2.20 1.72
N TYR A 123 -34.38 3.50 1.43
CA TYR A 123 -35.64 4.25 1.45
C TYR A 123 -36.14 4.73 0.06
N ARG A 124 -35.31 4.65 -0.98
CA ARG A 124 -35.47 5.37 -2.27
C ARG A 124 -35.65 6.88 -2.10
N LYS A 125 -35.00 7.41 -1.07
CA LYS A 125 -34.98 8.83 -0.71
C LYS A 125 -33.60 9.20 -0.17
N TRP A 126 -33.02 10.27 -0.70
CA TRP A 126 -31.76 10.83 -0.21
C TRP A 126 -31.86 11.37 1.22
N HIS A 127 -33.04 11.85 1.60
CA HIS A 127 -33.31 12.48 2.89
C HIS A 127 -34.60 11.95 3.50
N PRO A 128 -34.59 10.72 4.04
CA PRO A 128 -35.77 10.14 4.68
C PRO A 128 -36.07 10.84 6.00
N GLY A 129 -37.34 11.19 6.21
CA GLY A 129 -37.85 11.69 7.48
C GLY A 129 -38.22 10.56 8.44
N LYS A 130 -38.59 10.91 9.67
CA LYS A 130 -38.94 9.94 10.73
C LYS A 130 -40.10 8.99 10.39
N ASP A 131 -41.02 9.44 9.52
CA ASP A 131 -42.19 8.65 9.10
C ASP A 131 -41.95 7.83 7.83
N ASP A 132 -40.79 8.01 7.18
CA ASP A 132 -40.44 7.25 5.98
C ASP A 132 -40.06 5.82 6.35
N LYS A 133 -40.56 4.86 5.56
CA LYS A 133 -40.33 3.44 5.81
C LYS A 133 -39.30 2.85 4.85
N PRO A 134 -38.35 2.04 5.35
CA PRO A 134 -37.43 1.32 4.49
C PRO A 134 -38.23 0.38 3.58
N ASN A 135 -37.80 0.28 2.32
CA ASN A 135 -38.38 -0.63 1.34
C ASN A 135 -37.33 -1.55 0.70
N MET A 136 -36.04 -1.24 0.86
CA MET A 136 -34.92 -2.00 0.28
C MET A 136 -35.09 -2.13 -1.24
N GLN A 137 -35.41 -1.05 -1.95
CA GLN A 137 -35.67 -1.10 -3.41
C GLN A 137 -34.71 -0.23 -4.23
N GLY A 138 -33.81 0.53 -3.60
CA GLY A 138 -33.01 1.54 -4.30
C GLY A 138 -31.67 1.07 -4.84
N PHE A 139 -31.21 -0.14 -4.54
CA PHE A 139 -29.84 -0.60 -4.82
C PHE A 139 -29.46 -0.57 -6.30
N ILE A 140 -30.28 -1.18 -7.18
CA ILE A 140 -29.99 -1.17 -8.64
C ILE A 140 -30.07 0.25 -9.20
N GLU A 141 -31.03 1.05 -8.72
CA GLU A 141 -31.21 2.43 -9.17
C GLU A 141 -29.99 3.27 -8.82
N ARG A 142 -29.52 3.18 -7.57
CA ARG A 142 -28.35 3.91 -7.09
C ARG A 142 -27.08 3.50 -7.84
N GLN A 143 -26.83 2.21 -7.98
CA GLN A 143 -25.66 1.70 -8.70
C GLN A 143 -25.66 2.14 -10.17
N SER A 144 -26.82 2.05 -10.83
CA SER A 144 -26.97 2.45 -12.24
C SER A 144 -26.75 3.94 -12.43
N GLU A 145 -27.23 4.76 -11.51
CA GLU A 145 -27.06 6.22 -11.54
C GLU A 145 -25.60 6.62 -11.30
N LYS A 146 -24.96 6.09 -10.25
CA LYS A 146 -23.56 6.41 -9.89
C LYS A 146 -22.57 6.13 -11.02
N TYR A 147 -22.75 5.00 -11.71
CA TYR A 147 -21.81 4.51 -12.72
C TYR A 147 -22.29 4.70 -14.16
N GLU A 148 -23.40 5.40 -14.39
CA GLU A 148 -24.03 5.55 -15.70
C GLU A 148 -24.20 4.20 -16.44
N ALA A 149 -24.51 3.14 -15.68
CA ALA A 149 -24.51 1.76 -16.16
C ALA A 149 -25.92 1.26 -16.45
N THR A 150 -26.03 0.25 -17.33
CA THR A 150 -27.32 -0.42 -17.58
C THR A 150 -27.82 -1.12 -16.31
N PRO A 151 -29.14 -1.30 -16.13
CA PRO A 151 -29.67 -2.04 -14.99
C PRO A 151 -29.21 -3.51 -14.97
N GLY A 152 -28.91 -4.10 -16.15
CA GLY A 152 -28.28 -5.43 -16.23
C GLY A 152 -26.88 -5.44 -15.62
N ASN A 153 -26.03 -4.48 -15.99
CA ASN A 153 -24.70 -4.33 -15.41
C ASN A 153 -24.74 -3.95 -13.93
N SER A 154 -25.79 -3.28 -13.47
CA SER A 154 -25.94 -2.84 -12.07
C SER A 154 -26.57 -3.91 -11.18
N SER A 155 -27.24 -4.91 -11.75
CA SER A 155 -27.97 -5.95 -11.01
C SER A 155 -27.12 -6.80 -10.06
N PHE A 156 -25.80 -6.74 -10.21
CA PHE A 156 -24.84 -7.50 -9.41
C PHE A 156 -24.94 -7.16 -7.91
N VAL A 157 -25.35 -5.94 -7.56
CA VAL A 157 -25.48 -5.47 -6.17
C VAL A 157 -26.59 -6.17 -5.38
N ILE A 158 -27.55 -6.82 -6.05
CA ILE A 158 -28.62 -7.58 -5.38
C ILE A 158 -28.44 -9.11 -5.46
N LYS A 159 -27.29 -9.56 -5.96
CA LYS A 159 -26.98 -11.00 -6.09
C LYS A 159 -26.21 -11.50 -4.87
N ALA A 160 -26.18 -12.81 -4.71
CA ALA A 160 -25.59 -13.46 -3.55
C ALA A 160 -24.74 -14.68 -3.89
N TYR A 161 -23.65 -14.89 -3.17
CA TYR A 161 -22.80 -16.07 -3.27
C TYR A 161 -23.57 -17.35 -2.93
N SER A 162 -23.17 -18.45 -3.56
CA SER A 162 -23.59 -19.78 -3.10
C SER A 162 -22.77 -20.18 -1.88
N GLU A 163 -23.28 -21.15 -1.11
CA GLU A 163 -22.55 -21.75 0.01
C GLU A 163 -21.16 -22.28 -0.39
N GLU A 164 -21.00 -22.72 -1.64
CA GLU A 164 -19.74 -23.20 -2.19
C GLU A 164 -18.72 -22.06 -2.42
N HIS A 165 -19.18 -20.84 -2.74
CA HIS A 165 -18.32 -19.67 -2.93
C HIS A 165 -17.94 -18.98 -1.60
N SER A 166 -18.77 -19.11 -0.57
CA SER A 166 -18.49 -18.64 0.81
C SER A 166 -18.28 -19.81 1.78
N GLN A 167 -17.55 -20.83 1.33
CA GLN A 167 -17.44 -22.12 2.02
C GLN A 167 -16.78 -22.00 3.40
N THR A 168 -15.78 -21.13 3.54
CA THR A 168 -15.06 -20.97 4.81
C THR A 168 -15.98 -20.34 5.86
N LEU A 169 -16.71 -19.29 5.47
CA LEU A 169 -17.72 -18.64 6.31
C LEU A 169 -18.89 -19.57 6.64
N ALA A 170 -19.40 -20.31 5.65
CA ALA A 170 -20.44 -21.31 5.88
C ALA A 170 -19.96 -22.44 6.82
N THR A 171 -18.69 -22.83 6.73
CA THR A 171 -18.12 -23.83 7.64
C THR A 171 -17.99 -23.31 9.06
N LEU A 172 -17.62 -22.04 9.25
CA LEU A 172 -17.67 -21.39 10.56
C LEU A 172 -19.08 -21.40 11.14
N ALA A 173 -20.08 -20.97 10.37
CA ALA A 173 -21.48 -20.98 10.79
C ALA A 173 -21.99 -22.38 11.19
N LYS A 174 -21.64 -23.42 10.42
CA LYS A 174 -21.99 -24.82 10.75
C LYS A 174 -21.36 -25.33 12.04
N ASN A 175 -20.24 -24.77 12.47
CA ASN A 175 -19.47 -25.26 13.61
C ASN A 175 -19.54 -24.36 14.85
N PHE A 176 -20.05 -23.13 14.72
CA PHE A 176 -20.12 -22.15 15.81
C PHE A 176 -21.39 -21.30 15.75
N GLY A 177 -21.33 -20.07 16.25
CA GLY A 177 -22.44 -19.12 16.24
C GLY A 177 -22.34 -18.09 15.13
N PHE A 178 -23.46 -17.75 14.50
CA PHE A 178 -23.58 -16.71 13.49
C PHE A 178 -24.92 -16.00 13.59
N TRP A 179 -24.98 -14.74 13.17
CA TRP A 179 -26.21 -13.96 13.15
C TRP A 179 -26.82 -13.89 11.75
N ASP A 180 -28.14 -13.90 11.68
CA ASP A 180 -28.92 -13.47 10.50
C ASP A 180 -29.75 -12.21 10.81
N SER A 181 -29.39 -11.44 11.83
CA SER A 181 -30.14 -10.25 12.26
C SER A 181 -29.24 -9.09 12.70
N TYR A 182 -27.94 -9.19 12.40
CA TYR A 182 -26.94 -8.23 12.85
C TYR A 182 -26.84 -7.07 11.86
N HIS A 183 -27.11 -5.85 12.30
CA HIS A 183 -27.17 -4.68 11.44
C HIS A 183 -25.95 -3.79 11.61
N ALA A 184 -25.48 -3.22 10.50
CA ALA A 184 -24.54 -2.10 10.56
C ALA A 184 -25.15 -0.97 11.38
N GLU A 185 -24.35 -0.34 12.23
CA GLU A 185 -24.84 0.65 13.20
C GLU A 185 -25.24 1.97 12.52
N HIS A 186 -24.56 2.28 11.42
CA HIS A 186 -24.73 3.48 10.61
C HIS A 186 -25.10 3.09 9.16
N PRO A 187 -26.12 3.72 8.54
CA PRO A 187 -26.46 3.51 7.13
C PRO A 187 -25.51 4.30 6.22
N GLY A 188 -24.24 3.91 6.20
CA GLY A 188 -23.19 4.55 5.44
C GLY A 188 -21.87 3.78 5.57
N PRO A 189 -20.74 4.43 5.31
CA PRO A 189 -19.53 3.70 4.94
C PRO A 189 -18.71 3.22 6.16
N THR A 190 -17.55 2.65 5.87
CA THR A 190 -16.58 2.01 6.77
C THR A 190 -16.28 2.75 8.08
N ASN A 191 -15.71 3.95 8.04
CA ASN A 191 -15.16 4.62 9.23
C ASN A 191 -16.23 4.92 10.29
N PRO A 192 -17.43 5.44 9.95
CA PRO A 192 -18.53 5.55 10.92
C PRO A 192 -18.89 4.21 11.58
N ASN A 193 -19.00 3.12 10.82
CA ASN A 193 -19.37 1.82 11.38
C ASN A 193 -18.26 1.23 12.28
N ARG A 194 -17.00 1.38 11.88
CA ARG A 194 -15.82 1.00 12.70
C ARG A 194 -15.70 1.82 13.99
N GLN A 195 -16.02 3.12 13.95
CA GLN A 195 -16.10 3.95 15.17
C GLN A 195 -17.23 3.49 16.09
N PHE A 196 -18.42 3.18 15.54
CA PHE A 196 -19.50 2.60 16.32
C PHE A 196 -19.10 1.26 16.94
N ALA A 197 -18.38 0.41 16.21
CA ALA A 197 -17.86 -0.86 16.72
C ALA A 197 -16.81 -0.72 17.83
N THR A 198 -16.19 0.45 17.97
CA THR A 198 -15.12 0.69 18.95
C THR A 198 -15.48 1.72 20.02
N SER A 199 -16.60 2.45 19.93
CA SER A 199 -17.06 3.38 20.98
C SER A 199 -18.58 3.52 21.14
N GLY A 200 -19.37 2.93 20.26
CA GLY A 200 -20.83 3.13 20.23
C GLY A 200 -21.26 4.53 19.79
N SER A 201 -20.36 5.31 19.19
CA SER A 201 -20.64 6.64 18.63
C SER A 201 -19.69 6.92 17.46
N THR A 202 -20.04 7.90 16.62
CA THR A 202 -19.17 8.47 15.59
C THR A 202 -18.82 9.93 15.86
N CYS A 203 -19.21 10.49 17.01
CA CYS A 203 -19.04 11.91 17.30
C CYS A 203 -19.64 12.85 16.23
N GLY A 204 -20.74 12.44 15.60
CA GLY A 204 -21.42 13.23 14.56
C GLY A 204 -20.92 13.00 13.13
N MET A 205 -19.98 12.07 12.94
CA MET A 205 -19.40 11.72 11.65
C MET A 205 -20.29 10.75 10.88
N VAL A 206 -20.37 10.93 9.55
CA VAL A 206 -21.30 10.17 8.69
C VAL A 206 -20.69 9.60 7.40
N ASP A 207 -19.49 10.00 6.98
CA ASP A 207 -18.83 9.49 5.75
C ASP A 207 -17.31 9.34 5.93
N ASN A 208 -16.63 8.54 5.08
CA ASN A 208 -15.20 8.18 5.20
C ASN A 208 -14.21 9.34 4.99
N GLY A 209 -14.61 10.47 4.43
CA GLY A 209 -13.74 11.62 4.11
C GLY A 209 -13.52 12.57 5.29
N ASP A 210 -13.61 13.88 5.02
CA ASP A 210 -13.46 14.98 6.00
C ASP A 210 -14.45 14.89 7.21
N GLN A 211 -15.37 13.94 7.17
CA GLN A 211 -16.46 13.71 8.11
C GLN A 211 -16.31 12.36 8.84
N SER A 212 -15.07 11.90 9.07
CA SER A 212 -14.75 10.74 9.93
C SER A 212 -13.55 11.03 10.85
N ALA A 213 -13.39 10.19 11.88
CA ALA A 213 -12.24 10.15 12.75
C ALA A 213 -11.30 9.12 12.17
N GLY A 214 -10.00 9.42 12.12
CA GLY A 214 -9.00 8.54 11.53
C GLY A 214 -8.24 9.16 10.37
N TRP A 215 -7.51 8.29 9.65
CA TRP A 215 -6.32 8.54 8.83
C TRP A 215 -6.44 9.62 7.71
N TRP A 216 -7.64 10.08 7.37
CA TRP A 216 -7.85 10.95 6.20
C TRP A 216 -7.92 12.44 6.54
N ASN A 217 -7.95 12.79 7.81
CA ASN A 217 -7.91 14.17 8.28
C ASN A 217 -6.81 14.33 9.33
N ASN A 218 -6.15 15.47 9.35
CA ASN A 218 -5.35 15.95 10.47
C ASN A 218 -6.19 16.28 11.72
N VAL A 219 -7.14 15.43 12.08
CA VAL A 219 -7.93 15.60 13.29
C VAL A 219 -7.13 15.06 14.45
N THR A 220 -7.04 15.89 15.49
CA THR A 220 -7.03 15.37 16.86
C THR A 220 -8.09 14.27 16.95
N GLY A 221 -7.72 13.09 17.43
CA GLY A 221 -8.67 11.98 17.59
C GLY A 221 -9.91 12.41 18.36
N THR A 222 -11.00 11.67 18.22
CA THR A 222 -12.24 12.03 18.92
C THR A 222 -12.12 11.78 20.42
N ASP A 223 -12.79 12.62 21.20
CA ASP A 223 -12.90 12.51 22.65
C ASP A 223 -14.35 12.63 23.15
N CYS A 224 -15.33 12.61 22.23
CA CYS A 224 -16.74 12.75 22.57
C CYS A 224 -17.33 11.50 23.24
N ALA A 225 -16.72 10.32 23.01
CA ALA A 225 -17.17 9.04 23.51
C ALA A 225 -15.97 8.21 23.99
N VAL A 226 -16.18 7.39 25.02
CA VAL A 226 -15.16 6.48 25.53
C VAL A 226 -15.04 5.29 24.60
N SER A 227 -13.86 5.10 24.02
CA SER A 227 -13.59 3.92 23.19
C SER A 227 -13.34 2.68 24.04
N ILE A 228 -13.48 1.50 23.42
CA ILE A 228 -13.11 0.22 24.02
C ILE A 228 -11.65 0.23 24.49
N PHE A 229 -10.76 0.85 23.72
CA PHE A 229 -9.33 0.96 24.02
C PHE A 229 -9.09 1.74 25.32
N GLU A 230 -9.75 2.89 25.48
CA GLU A 230 -9.69 3.67 26.73
C GLU A 230 -10.33 2.92 27.92
N ALA A 231 -11.47 2.26 27.69
CA ALA A 231 -12.17 1.52 28.73
C ALA A 231 -11.34 0.33 29.25
N LEU A 232 -10.67 -0.40 28.35
CA LEU A 232 -9.76 -1.49 28.68
C LEU A 232 -8.55 -1.00 29.47
N GLU A 233 -7.95 0.12 29.05
CA GLU A 233 -6.80 0.73 29.73
C GLU A 233 -7.14 1.07 31.18
N LYS A 234 -8.28 1.71 31.42
CA LYS A 234 -8.76 2.08 32.77
C LYS A 234 -8.99 0.87 33.68
N LYS A 235 -9.27 -0.31 33.11
CA LYS A 235 -9.49 -1.57 33.84
C LYS A 235 -8.24 -2.45 33.87
N ASN A 236 -7.11 -1.98 33.35
CA ASN A 236 -5.87 -2.74 33.21
C ASN A 236 -6.06 -4.07 32.46
N VAL A 237 -6.96 -4.09 31.48
CA VAL A 237 -7.11 -5.23 30.56
C VAL A 237 -6.11 -5.01 29.43
N SER A 238 -5.17 -5.95 29.24
CA SER A 238 -4.15 -5.79 28.20
C SER A 238 -4.78 -5.83 26.81
N TRP A 239 -4.35 -4.93 25.94
CA TRP A 239 -4.85 -4.86 24.57
C TRP A 239 -3.78 -4.43 23.58
N LYS A 240 -3.97 -4.83 22.32
CA LYS A 240 -3.26 -4.29 21.16
C LYS A 240 -4.22 -4.15 19.99
N ASN A 241 -3.98 -3.16 19.15
CA ASN A 241 -4.57 -3.05 17.82
C ASN A 241 -3.53 -3.48 16.79
N TYR A 242 -3.79 -4.60 16.14
CA TYR A 242 -3.00 -5.19 15.07
C TYR A 242 -3.52 -4.68 13.72
N TYR A 243 -2.68 -4.11 12.88
CA TYR A 243 -3.08 -3.58 11.57
C TYR A 243 -2.08 -3.96 10.47
N GLU A 244 -2.56 -4.17 9.24
CA GLU A 244 -1.69 -4.46 8.09
C GLU A 244 -1.24 -3.18 7.37
N THR A 245 -2.18 -2.29 7.03
CA THR A 245 -1.89 -1.07 6.25
C THR A 245 -2.41 0.20 6.91
N ASP A 246 -3.58 0.69 6.49
CA ASP A 246 -4.02 2.08 6.59
C ASP A 246 -5.29 2.26 7.44
N ILE A 247 -5.96 1.17 7.82
CA ILE A 247 -7.05 1.18 8.79
C ILE A 247 -6.49 0.92 10.19
N LEU A 248 -6.48 1.97 11.02
CA LEU A 248 -6.08 1.92 12.43
C LEU A 248 -7.21 2.43 13.33
N ASP A 249 -8.12 1.55 13.74
CA ASP A 249 -9.33 1.96 14.45
C ASP A 249 -9.04 2.56 15.84
N ALA A 250 -8.00 2.08 16.53
CA ALA A 250 -7.58 2.68 17.80
C ALA A 250 -7.05 4.10 17.64
N TRP A 251 -6.42 4.44 16.51
CA TRP A 251 -5.90 5.77 16.24
C TRP A 251 -7.01 6.83 16.12
N MET A 252 -8.27 6.42 15.89
CA MET A 252 -9.40 7.34 15.77
C MET A 252 -9.67 8.16 17.05
N TYR A 253 -9.10 7.75 18.20
CA TYR A 253 -9.41 8.31 19.51
C TYR A 253 -8.26 9.12 20.10
N LYS A 254 -8.56 10.31 20.61
CA LYS A 254 -7.57 11.20 21.23
C LYS A 254 -6.80 10.52 22.36
N TYR A 255 -7.52 9.75 23.17
CA TYR A 255 -6.94 9.03 24.29
C TYR A 255 -5.78 8.14 23.85
N VAL A 256 -5.97 7.39 22.76
CA VAL A 256 -4.96 6.47 22.23
C VAL A 256 -3.78 7.25 21.65
N GLN A 257 -4.05 8.28 20.84
CA GLN A 257 -3.02 9.17 20.28
C GLN A 257 -2.13 9.78 21.38
N ASP A 258 -2.73 10.16 22.51
CA ASP A 258 -2.01 10.81 23.62
C ASP A 258 -1.32 9.80 24.56
N ASN A 259 -1.81 8.56 24.71
CA ASN A 259 -1.42 7.69 25.83
C ASN A 259 -1.05 6.24 25.48
N ALA A 260 -1.39 5.73 24.30
CA ALA A 260 -1.33 4.29 24.02
C ALA A 260 -0.85 3.95 22.60
N MET A 261 -0.03 4.82 22.01
CA MET A 261 0.50 4.65 20.66
C MET A 261 1.41 3.43 20.49
N ASP A 262 2.07 2.99 21.55
CA ASP A 262 2.88 1.79 21.59
C ASP A 262 2.06 0.48 21.46
N LYS A 263 0.72 0.57 21.51
CA LYS A 263 -0.20 -0.58 21.40
C LYS A 263 -0.77 -0.77 20.00
N LEU A 264 -0.40 0.10 19.07
CA LEU A 264 -0.75 0.01 17.66
C LEU A 264 0.44 -0.66 16.97
N VAL A 265 0.26 -1.92 16.58
CA VAL A 265 1.32 -2.79 16.10
C VAL A 265 0.95 -3.42 14.76
N HIS A 266 1.97 -3.84 14.01
CA HIS A 266 1.73 -4.49 12.73
C HIS A 266 1.11 -5.89 12.93
N ALA A 267 0.28 -6.34 11.99
CA ALA A 267 -0.50 -7.59 12.12
C ALA A 267 0.36 -8.86 12.26
N ASN A 268 1.58 -8.87 11.72
CA ASN A 268 2.53 -9.97 11.93
C ASN A 268 2.83 -10.23 13.42
N GLU A 269 2.81 -9.20 14.27
CA GLU A 269 3.02 -9.34 15.72
C GLU A 269 1.92 -10.15 16.40
N PHE A 270 0.72 -10.25 15.83
CA PHE A 270 -0.33 -11.12 16.37
C PHE A 270 0.13 -12.58 16.40
N TYR A 271 0.78 -13.02 15.33
CA TYR A 271 1.26 -14.40 15.18
C TYR A 271 2.50 -14.65 16.04
N ASP A 272 3.36 -13.65 16.19
CA ASP A 272 4.46 -13.70 17.15
C ASP A 272 3.93 -13.77 18.58
N ASP A 273 2.92 -12.97 18.94
CA ASP A 273 2.30 -12.98 20.26
C ASP A 273 1.61 -14.32 20.59
N LEU A 274 0.99 -14.97 19.60
CA LEU A 274 0.46 -16.34 19.73
C LEU A 274 1.58 -17.35 20.01
N LYS A 275 2.68 -17.26 19.27
CA LYS A 275 3.81 -18.19 19.32
C LYS A 275 4.66 -18.03 20.59
N GLU A 276 4.99 -16.79 20.95
CA GLU A 276 5.78 -16.44 22.14
C GLU A 276 4.95 -16.53 23.42
N GLY A 277 3.63 -16.55 23.27
CA GLY A 277 2.72 -16.70 24.38
C GLY A 277 2.58 -15.41 25.18
N THR A 278 2.45 -14.30 24.46
CA THR A 278 2.28 -12.91 24.94
C THR A 278 0.98 -12.25 24.45
N LEU A 279 0.10 -12.99 23.75
CA LEU A 279 -1.22 -12.51 23.32
C LEU A 279 -1.95 -11.69 24.41
N PRO A 280 -2.40 -10.46 24.11
CA PRO A 280 -3.13 -9.62 25.06
C PRO A 280 -4.54 -10.17 25.31
N GLN A 281 -5.21 -9.68 26.34
CA GLN A 281 -6.59 -10.08 26.66
C GLN A 281 -7.58 -9.59 25.58
N PHE A 282 -7.30 -8.48 24.91
CA PHE A 282 -8.07 -7.98 23.77
C PHE A 282 -7.16 -7.70 22.57
N SER A 283 -7.36 -8.46 21.49
CA SER A 283 -6.65 -8.28 20.21
C SER A 283 -7.64 -7.78 19.18
N TYR A 284 -7.49 -6.54 18.72
CA TYR A 284 -8.31 -5.99 17.65
C TYR A 284 -7.52 -5.98 16.34
N ILE A 285 -8.01 -6.65 15.31
CA ILE A 285 -7.30 -6.89 14.05
C ILE A 285 -8.00 -6.14 12.92
N ASN A 286 -7.24 -5.26 12.28
CA ASN A 286 -7.59 -4.59 11.04
C ASN A 286 -6.85 -5.29 9.87
N PRO A 287 -7.57 -5.90 8.91
CA PRO A 287 -6.96 -6.37 7.67
C PRO A 287 -6.44 -5.19 6.85
N GLU A 288 -5.71 -5.51 5.78
CA GLU A 288 -5.32 -4.50 4.80
C GLU A 288 -6.57 -3.85 4.20
N CYS A 289 -6.51 -2.59 3.78
CA CYS A 289 -7.52 -2.05 2.88
C CYS A 289 -6.86 -1.64 1.56
N CYS A 290 -7.46 -1.84 0.39
CA CYS A 290 -8.81 -2.36 0.12
C CYS A 290 -8.82 -3.28 -1.12
N THR A 291 -7.76 -4.06 -1.34
CA THR A 291 -7.52 -4.74 -2.63
C THR A 291 -7.00 -6.17 -2.55
N ILE A 292 -6.72 -6.68 -1.35
CA ILE A 292 -6.01 -7.93 -1.10
C ILE A 292 -6.93 -8.91 -0.37
N ASP A 293 -7.12 -8.76 0.95
CA ASP A 293 -7.74 -9.74 1.86
C ASP A 293 -8.81 -9.21 2.82
N SER A 294 -9.08 -7.90 2.89
CA SER A 294 -10.21 -7.39 3.69
C SER A 294 -11.60 -7.74 3.18
N MET A 295 -11.74 -8.19 1.93
CA MET A 295 -13.00 -8.38 1.20
C MET A 295 -13.70 -7.09 0.74
N HIS A 296 -13.10 -5.90 0.94
CA HIS A 296 -13.62 -4.66 0.35
C HIS A 296 -13.67 -4.77 -1.18
N PRO A 297 -14.79 -4.49 -1.87
CA PRO A 297 -14.83 -4.46 -3.33
C PRO A 297 -13.76 -3.53 -3.95
N THR A 298 -12.90 -3.94 -4.88
CA THR A 298 -12.96 -5.14 -5.73
C THR A 298 -11.98 -6.24 -5.29
N SER A 299 -11.68 -6.35 -3.99
CA SER A 299 -11.00 -7.52 -3.42
C SER A 299 -11.82 -8.79 -3.65
N ASN A 300 -11.14 -9.92 -3.73
CA ASN A 300 -11.80 -11.19 -3.98
C ASN A 300 -12.20 -11.89 -2.66
N MET A 301 -13.29 -12.65 -2.72
CA MET A 301 -13.86 -13.36 -1.59
C MET A 301 -12.88 -14.38 -0.98
N ALA A 302 -12.19 -15.16 -1.82
CA ALA A 302 -11.31 -16.24 -1.36
C ALA A 302 -10.09 -15.74 -0.56
N ALA A 303 -9.53 -14.57 -0.87
CA ALA A 303 -8.41 -13.99 -0.13
C ALA A 303 -8.81 -13.64 1.30
N GLY A 304 -9.98 -13.01 1.50
CA GLY A 304 -10.46 -12.75 2.85
C GLY A 304 -10.86 -14.01 3.60
N GLU A 305 -11.43 -15.01 2.91
CA GLU A 305 -11.67 -16.32 3.55
C GLU A 305 -10.34 -16.97 3.96
N MET A 306 -9.26 -16.73 3.22
CA MET A 306 -7.91 -17.20 3.53
C MET A 306 -7.34 -16.51 4.78
N LEU A 307 -7.54 -15.20 4.93
CA LEU A 307 -7.21 -14.46 6.16
C LEU A 307 -7.99 -15.02 7.36
N ILE A 308 -9.30 -15.15 7.24
CA ILE A 308 -10.16 -15.70 8.29
C ILE A 308 -9.69 -17.11 8.69
N LYS A 309 -9.42 -17.96 7.69
CA LYS A 309 -8.85 -19.28 7.90
C LYS A 309 -7.56 -19.21 8.70
N HIS A 310 -6.63 -18.34 8.31
CA HIS A 310 -5.32 -18.29 8.93
C HIS A 310 -5.37 -17.77 10.37
N VAL A 311 -6.20 -16.76 10.64
CA VAL A 311 -6.45 -16.27 12.01
C VAL A 311 -7.03 -17.39 12.88
N TYR A 312 -8.10 -18.05 12.40
CA TYR A 312 -8.71 -19.17 13.13
C TYR A 312 -7.71 -20.29 13.38
N ASP A 313 -7.02 -20.78 12.34
CA ASP A 313 -6.09 -21.90 12.44
C ASP A 313 -4.93 -21.58 13.38
N SER A 314 -4.44 -20.34 13.37
CA SER A 314 -3.36 -19.88 14.26
C SER A 314 -3.80 -19.87 15.72
N ILE A 315 -4.99 -19.35 16.02
CA ILE A 315 -5.56 -19.40 17.37
C ILE A 315 -5.78 -20.87 17.78
N ARG A 316 -6.37 -21.67 16.90
CA ARG A 316 -6.72 -23.09 17.12
C ARG A 316 -5.51 -23.97 17.41
N GLN A 317 -4.35 -23.63 16.86
CA GLN A 317 -3.07 -24.32 17.09
C GLN A 317 -2.27 -23.75 18.26
N SER A 318 -2.65 -22.57 18.77
CA SER A 318 -1.98 -21.92 19.89
C SER A 318 -2.41 -22.52 21.24
N LYS A 319 -1.68 -22.16 22.30
CA LYS A 319 -2.07 -22.48 23.69
C LYS A 319 -3.34 -21.75 24.16
N TYR A 320 -3.81 -20.76 23.40
CA TYR A 320 -4.93 -19.88 23.77
C TYR A 320 -6.29 -20.35 23.24
N TRP A 321 -6.33 -21.40 22.40
CA TRP A 321 -7.58 -21.90 21.83
C TRP A 321 -8.68 -22.12 22.88
N ASP A 322 -8.29 -22.66 24.03
CA ASP A 322 -9.20 -23.12 25.07
C ASP A 322 -9.96 -21.99 25.80
N ASP A 323 -9.47 -20.76 25.72
CA ASP A 323 -9.99 -19.59 26.42
C ASP A 323 -10.08 -18.32 25.55
N THR A 324 -10.02 -18.49 24.22
CA THR A 324 -10.22 -17.41 23.25
C THR A 324 -11.66 -17.36 22.75
N LEU A 325 -12.26 -16.16 22.74
CA LEU A 325 -13.41 -15.83 21.92
C LEU A 325 -12.92 -15.12 20.66
N LEU A 326 -13.07 -15.76 19.50
CA LEU A 326 -12.84 -15.10 18.21
C LEU A 326 -14.17 -14.53 17.71
N ILE A 327 -14.17 -13.24 17.40
CA ILE A 327 -15.28 -12.49 16.82
C ILE A 327 -14.86 -12.10 15.41
N ILE A 328 -15.67 -12.45 14.42
CA ILE A 328 -15.50 -11.98 13.04
C ILE A 328 -16.71 -11.14 12.73
N ASN A 329 -16.51 -9.87 12.42
CA ASN A 329 -17.57 -8.92 12.12
C ASN A 329 -17.23 -8.16 10.85
N PHE A 330 -18.25 -7.82 10.07
CA PHE A 330 -18.13 -6.94 8.91
C PHE A 330 -18.54 -5.52 9.33
N ASP A 331 -17.85 -4.52 8.80
CA ASP A 331 -18.11 -3.11 9.09
C ASP A 331 -19.46 -2.65 8.51
N GLU A 332 -19.69 -2.82 7.22
CA GLU A 332 -20.92 -2.43 6.53
C GLU A 332 -21.21 -3.29 5.27
N HIS A 333 -22.25 -2.95 4.50
CA HIS A 333 -22.80 -3.80 3.44
C HIS A 333 -22.12 -3.67 2.07
N GLY A 334 -21.32 -2.63 1.84
CA GLY A 334 -20.57 -2.43 0.61
C GLY A 334 -21.43 -2.05 -0.58
N GLY A 335 -22.65 -1.56 -0.34
CA GLY A 335 -23.68 -1.32 -1.36
C GLY A 335 -24.32 -2.61 -1.89
N PHE A 336 -24.00 -3.78 -1.31
CA PHE A 336 -24.74 -5.00 -1.59
C PHE A 336 -26.06 -5.04 -0.83
N ALA A 337 -27.12 -5.38 -1.53
CA ALA A 337 -28.44 -5.37 -0.93
C ALA A 337 -28.63 -6.46 0.11
N ASP A 338 -29.50 -6.16 1.07
CA ASP A 338 -30.15 -7.14 1.92
C ASP A 338 -31.66 -6.91 1.84
N HIS A 339 -32.44 -7.98 1.91
CA HIS A 339 -33.90 -7.91 1.83
C HIS A 339 -34.53 -7.48 3.16
N VAL A 340 -33.83 -7.63 4.29
CA VAL A 340 -34.32 -7.28 5.62
C VAL A 340 -34.16 -5.78 5.84
N SER A 341 -35.26 -5.15 6.24
CA SER A 341 -35.26 -3.74 6.59
C SER A 341 -34.62 -3.52 7.97
N PRO A 342 -33.73 -2.51 8.12
CA PRO A 342 -33.10 -2.24 9.41
C PRO A 342 -34.12 -1.83 10.49
N PRO A 343 -33.87 -2.17 11.77
CA PRO A 343 -34.66 -1.65 12.89
C PRO A 343 -34.66 -0.11 12.92
N GLU A 344 -35.82 0.46 13.21
CA GLU A 344 -36.04 1.91 13.25
C GLU A 344 -36.15 2.44 14.69
N ASN A 345 -35.95 3.76 14.85
CA ASN A 345 -36.09 4.48 16.13
C ASN A 345 -35.15 3.96 17.23
N VAL A 346 -33.91 3.69 16.85
CA VAL A 346 -32.84 3.34 17.78
C VAL A 346 -32.40 4.60 18.55
N PRO A 347 -31.90 4.50 19.79
CA PRO A 347 -31.51 5.68 20.56
C PRO A 347 -30.27 6.33 19.94
N ALA A 348 -30.29 7.66 19.81
CA ALA A 348 -29.09 8.42 19.47
C ALA A 348 -28.08 8.33 20.62
N PRO A 349 -26.76 8.30 20.35
CA PRO A 349 -25.73 8.38 21.38
C PRO A 349 -25.87 9.63 22.30
N ASP A 350 -25.50 9.48 23.57
CA ASP A 350 -25.73 10.44 24.67
C ASP A 350 -25.07 11.82 24.47
N GLU A 351 -24.07 11.95 23.61
CA GLU A 351 -23.43 13.24 23.33
C GLU A 351 -24.38 14.23 22.63
N GLY A 352 -25.49 13.76 22.07
CA GLY A 352 -26.54 14.61 21.50
C GLY A 352 -26.11 15.36 20.23
N ILE A 353 -25.14 14.83 19.50
CA ILE A 353 -24.64 15.42 18.25
C ILE A 353 -25.50 14.91 17.08
N SER A 354 -25.98 15.83 16.25
CA SER A 354 -26.66 15.52 14.99
C SER A 354 -25.86 16.08 13.82
N PHE A 355 -25.89 15.39 12.69
CA PHE A 355 -25.26 15.86 11.45
C PHE A 355 -26.25 16.68 10.60
N SER A 356 -25.76 17.77 10.01
CA SER A 356 -26.45 18.52 8.96
C SER A 356 -25.40 19.04 7.98
N GLY A 357 -25.39 18.50 6.76
CA GLY A 357 -24.33 18.78 5.80
C GLY A 357 -24.54 18.05 4.49
N MET A 358 -23.45 17.80 3.78
CA MET A 358 -23.46 17.17 2.46
C MET A 358 -22.88 15.76 2.53
N SER A 359 -23.55 14.81 1.89
CA SER A 359 -23.09 13.44 1.65
C SER A 359 -23.49 13.05 0.23
N ASP A 360 -22.57 12.48 -0.55
CA ASP A 360 -22.75 12.14 -1.97
C ASP A 360 -23.45 13.25 -2.78
N GLN A 361 -22.99 14.51 -2.62
CA GLN A 361 -23.56 15.71 -3.27
C GLN A 361 -25.01 16.07 -2.88
N HIS A 362 -25.58 15.41 -1.86
CA HIS A 362 -26.92 15.68 -1.35
C HIS A 362 -26.86 16.32 0.04
N ASN A 363 -27.73 17.32 0.26
CA ASN A 363 -27.91 17.88 1.60
C ASN A 363 -28.74 16.92 2.45
N VAL A 364 -28.17 16.48 3.56
CA VAL A 364 -28.77 15.49 4.45
C VAL A 364 -28.68 15.94 5.91
N THR A 365 -29.57 15.40 6.73
CA THR A 365 -29.48 15.48 8.18
C THR A 365 -29.59 14.10 8.77
N TYR A 366 -28.91 13.88 9.89
CA TYR A 366 -28.93 12.61 10.58
C TYR A 366 -28.86 12.84 12.08
N ASP A 367 -29.81 12.25 12.79
CA ASP A 367 -29.92 12.30 14.25
C ASP A 367 -29.47 10.99 14.92
N PHE A 368 -28.83 10.09 14.16
CA PHE A 368 -28.31 8.81 14.65
C PHE A 368 -29.39 7.84 15.18
N THR A 369 -30.66 8.01 14.77
CA THR A 369 -31.79 7.16 15.18
C THR A 369 -32.20 6.07 14.17
N ARG A 370 -31.37 5.86 13.13
CA ARG A 370 -31.60 4.84 12.09
C ARG A 370 -30.35 3.96 11.93
N LEU A 371 -30.53 2.68 11.66
CA LEU A 371 -29.45 1.72 11.40
C LEU A 371 -29.15 1.56 9.91
N GLY A 372 -28.04 0.90 9.61
CA GLY A 372 -27.64 0.43 8.28
C GLY A 372 -28.13 -0.98 7.96
N VAL A 373 -27.68 -1.48 6.81
CA VAL A 373 -28.05 -2.79 6.25
C VAL A 373 -27.50 -3.93 7.11
N ARG A 374 -28.13 -5.11 7.04
CA ARG A 374 -27.66 -6.32 7.73
C ARG A 374 -26.30 -6.79 7.19
N VAL A 375 -25.38 -7.14 8.09
CA VAL A 375 -24.01 -7.59 7.79
C VAL A 375 -23.71 -8.94 8.45
N PRO A 376 -22.76 -9.73 7.92
CA PRO A 376 -22.33 -10.97 8.55
C PRO A 376 -21.61 -10.72 9.89
N ALA A 377 -21.88 -11.59 10.87
CA ALA A 377 -21.17 -11.63 12.13
C ALA A 377 -21.09 -13.08 12.64
N PHE A 378 -19.98 -13.43 13.29
CA PHE A 378 -19.68 -14.77 13.80
C PHE A 378 -19.02 -14.70 15.17
N VAL A 379 -19.35 -15.68 16.02
CA VAL A 379 -18.69 -15.91 17.32
C VAL A 379 -18.21 -17.34 17.44
N ILE A 380 -16.92 -17.46 17.71
CA ILE A 380 -16.19 -18.72 17.73
C ILE A 380 -15.57 -18.92 19.10
N ASN A 381 -16.02 -19.97 19.77
CA ASN A 381 -15.47 -20.43 21.03
C ASN A 381 -15.92 -21.87 21.25
N LYS A 382 -15.09 -22.71 21.89
CA LYS A 382 -15.41 -24.13 22.11
C LYS A 382 -16.67 -24.38 22.97
N TYR A 383 -17.15 -23.37 23.71
CA TYR A 383 -18.38 -23.47 24.50
C TYR A 383 -19.63 -23.02 23.71
N ILE A 384 -19.52 -22.77 22.41
CA ILE A 384 -20.65 -22.48 21.54
C ILE A 384 -21.02 -23.75 20.79
N SER A 385 -22.32 -24.06 20.70
CA SER A 385 -22.79 -25.23 19.97
C SER A 385 -22.61 -25.06 18.47
N PRO A 386 -22.27 -26.14 17.73
CA PRO A 386 -22.30 -26.12 16.28
C PRO A 386 -23.67 -25.70 15.74
N ASN A 387 -23.65 -24.94 14.64
CA ASN A 387 -24.85 -24.53 13.91
C ASN A 387 -25.79 -23.66 14.77
N THR A 388 -25.23 -22.79 15.62
CA THR A 388 -26.01 -21.86 16.45
C THR A 388 -26.38 -20.64 15.63
N LEU A 389 -27.63 -20.59 15.15
CA LEU A 389 -28.21 -19.39 14.55
C LEU A 389 -28.66 -18.42 15.66
N ILE A 390 -28.23 -17.16 15.57
CA ILE A 390 -28.63 -16.09 16.48
C ILE A 390 -29.54 -15.12 15.71
N HIS A 391 -30.85 -15.20 15.98
CA HIS A 391 -31.85 -14.42 15.25
C HIS A 391 -32.35 -13.22 16.06
N ASP A 392 -33.10 -13.44 17.13
CA ASP A 392 -33.56 -12.33 17.99
C ASP A 392 -33.44 -12.68 19.48
N GLU A 393 -32.96 -13.89 19.79
CA GLU A 393 -32.66 -14.35 21.13
C GLU A 393 -31.56 -13.51 21.78
N GLY A 394 -31.48 -13.52 23.11
CA GLY A 394 -30.47 -12.82 23.88
C GLY A 394 -31.04 -11.86 24.90
N THR A 395 -30.15 -11.13 25.58
CA THR A 395 -30.57 -10.19 26.61
C THR A 395 -30.88 -8.85 25.97
N SER A 396 -32.15 -8.45 26.04
CA SER A 396 -32.64 -7.15 25.59
C SER A 396 -32.68 -6.15 26.75
N TYR A 397 -32.18 -4.94 26.49
CA TYR A 397 -32.10 -3.86 27.47
C TYR A 397 -33.13 -2.74 27.22
N ALA A 398 -33.78 -2.77 26.06
CA ALA A 398 -34.95 -2.00 25.70
C ALA A 398 -35.92 -2.88 24.89
N GLU A 399 -37.17 -2.43 24.74
CA GLU A 399 -38.20 -3.17 23.98
C GLU A 399 -37.81 -3.39 22.51
N ASN A 400 -37.06 -2.45 21.94
CA ASN A 400 -36.61 -2.47 20.56
C ASN A 400 -35.09 -2.73 20.41
N SER A 401 -34.40 -3.26 21.43
CA SER A 401 -32.99 -3.65 21.30
C SER A 401 -32.78 -4.55 20.08
N ALA A 402 -31.66 -4.37 19.38
CA ALA A 402 -31.27 -5.20 18.24
C ALA A 402 -29.78 -5.59 18.33
N TYR A 403 -29.36 -6.51 17.44
CA TYR A 403 -27.96 -6.84 17.25
C TYR A 403 -27.31 -5.88 16.25
N THR A 404 -26.21 -5.25 16.67
CA THR A 404 -25.45 -4.23 15.95
C THR A 404 -24.00 -4.23 16.44
N HIS A 405 -23.10 -3.41 15.86
CA HIS A 405 -21.70 -3.30 16.33
C HIS A 405 -21.58 -3.05 17.84
N SER A 406 -22.49 -2.24 18.39
CA SER A 406 -22.54 -1.94 19.83
C SER A 406 -22.89 -3.16 20.70
N SER A 407 -23.43 -4.23 20.14
CA SER A 407 -23.72 -5.49 20.85
C SER A 407 -22.45 -6.19 21.32
N ILE A 408 -21.38 -6.13 20.52
CA ILE A 408 -20.09 -6.67 20.93
C ILE A 408 -19.50 -5.82 22.06
N LEU A 409 -19.58 -4.49 21.96
CA LEU A 409 -19.14 -3.59 23.03
C LEU A 409 -19.89 -3.84 24.34
N HIS A 410 -21.20 -4.02 24.28
CA HIS A 410 -22.02 -4.28 25.46
C HIS A 410 -21.68 -5.64 26.10
N PHE A 411 -21.43 -6.67 25.28
CA PHE A 411 -20.95 -7.95 25.76
C PHE A 411 -19.60 -7.82 26.47
N LEU A 412 -18.63 -7.11 25.87
CA LEU A 412 -17.29 -6.90 26.47
C LEU A 412 -17.34 -6.05 27.73
N GLN A 413 -18.24 -5.07 27.76
CA GLN A 413 -18.49 -4.26 28.94
C GLN A 413 -18.92 -5.13 30.12
N ASN A 414 -19.86 -6.04 29.91
CA ASN A 414 -20.32 -6.96 30.95
C ASN A 414 -19.27 -8.04 31.27
N LEU A 415 -18.51 -8.51 30.28
CA LEU A 415 -17.46 -9.51 30.49
C LEU A 415 -16.35 -9.01 31.42
N TRP A 416 -15.90 -7.76 31.23
CA TRP A 416 -14.77 -7.19 31.98
C TRP A 416 -15.14 -6.06 32.94
N ASP A 417 -16.44 -5.88 33.20
CA ASP A 417 -16.98 -4.83 34.06
C ASP A 417 -16.44 -3.42 33.66
N LEU A 418 -16.42 -3.15 32.35
CA LEU A 418 -15.92 -1.88 31.79
C LEU A 418 -16.90 -0.74 32.08
N GLU A 419 -16.37 0.48 32.19
CA GLU A 419 -17.13 1.68 32.53
C GLU A 419 -17.02 2.75 31.43
N GLY A 420 -18.01 3.64 31.35
CA GLY A 420 -17.95 4.84 30.51
C GLY A 420 -18.52 4.71 29.10
N MET A 421 -18.99 3.53 28.67
CA MET A 421 -19.67 3.37 27.38
C MET A 421 -21.07 4.00 27.39
N ASN A 422 -21.48 4.56 26.25
CA ASN A 422 -22.70 5.36 26.13
C ASN A 422 -24.01 4.53 26.10
N ASN A 423 -25.16 5.22 26.12
CA ASN A 423 -26.49 4.62 25.99
C ASN A 423 -26.72 3.77 24.73
N ARG A 424 -26.03 4.04 23.61
CA ARG A 424 -26.16 3.23 22.39
C ARG A 424 -25.64 1.82 22.62
N VAL A 425 -24.52 1.71 23.34
CA VAL A 425 -24.01 0.43 23.85
C VAL A 425 -25.00 -0.20 24.83
N GLN A 426 -25.53 0.56 25.80
CA GLN A 426 -26.50 0.02 26.78
C GLN A 426 -27.82 -0.46 26.15
N TRP A 427 -28.18 0.05 24.98
CA TRP A 427 -29.39 -0.35 24.26
C TRP A 427 -29.20 -1.65 23.48
N ALA A 428 -28.00 -1.94 22.99
CA ALA A 428 -27.73 -3.10 22.13
C ALA A 428 -27.89 -4.42 22.89
N LYS A 429 -28.29 -5.49 22.18
CA LYS A 429 -28.43 -6.82 22.79
C LYS A 429 -27.08 -7.42 23.16
N THR A 430 -27.07 -8.33 24.14
CA THR A 430 -25.93 -9.21 24.40
C THR A 430 -26.27 -10.67 24.15
N PHE A 431 -25.24 -11.47 23.84
CA PHE A 431 -25.35 -12.83 23.33
C PHE A 431 -24.77 -13.89 24.28
N GLU A 432 -24.62 -13.61 25.57
CA GLU A 432 -24.09 -14.54 26.58
C GLU A 432 -24.83 -15.89 26.63
N HIS A 433 -26.09 -15.91 26.21
CA HIS A 433 -26.94 -17.11 26.17
C HIS A 433 -26.42 -18.21 25.22
N VAL A 434 -25.56 -17.88 24.24
CA VAL A 434 -25.02 -18.86 23.28
C VAL A 434 -23.95 -19.76 23.89
N PHE A 435 -23.40 -19.37 25.05
CA PHE A 435 -22.35 -20.10 25.72
C PHE A 435 -22.92 -21.17 26.65
N GLN A 436 -22.63 -22.43 26.37
CA GLN A 436 -23.03 -23.56 27.20
C GLN A 436 -21.92 -23.97 28.18
N ASN A 437 -22.20 -24.94 29.05
CA ASN A 437 -21.25 -25.39 30.07
C ASN A 437 -20.19 -26.36 29.54
N ASP A 438 -20.57 -27.24 28.61
CA ASP A 438 -19.70 -28.26 28.08
C ASP A 438 -18.93 -27.73 26.86
N ALA A 439 -17.64 -28.01 26.81
CA ALA A 439 -16.81 -27.74 25.64
C ALA A 439 -17.16 -28.73 24.52
N GLN A 440 -17.22 -28.23 23.30
CA GLN A 440 -17.46 -29.01 22.09
C GLN A 440 -16.15 -29.39 21.42
N ASP A 441 -16.16 -30.53 20.74
CA ASP A 441 -15.08 -30.88 19.83
C ASP A 441 -15.17 -29.95 18.62
N ALA A 442 -14.12 -29.16 18.42
CA ALA A 442 -14.10 -28.08 17.47
C ALA A 442 -13.16 -28.39 16.32
N LEU A 443 -13.57 -28.00 15.12
CA LEU A 443 -12.85 -28.21 13.88
C LEU A 443 -11.36 -27.84 14.03
N GLU A 444 -10.45 -28.77 13.76
CA GLU A 444 -9.02 -28.54 13.95
C GLU A 444 -8.45 -27.51 12.98
N GLN A 445 -8.99 -27.45 11.75
CA GLN A 445 -8.59 -26.51 10.71
C GLN A 445 -9.79 -26.19 9.81
N LEU A 446 -9.91 -24.93 9.40
CA LEU A 446 -10.91 -24.54 8.40
C LEU A 446 -10.57 -25.08 7.00
N PRO A 447 -11.57 -25.30 6.11
CA PRO A 447 -11.28 -25.61 4.72
C PRO A 447 -10.54 -24.45 4.06
N ALA A 448 -9.60 -24.75 3.17
CA ALA A 448 -9.05 -23.72 2.31
C ALA A 448 -10.14 -23.22 1.34
N PRO A 449 -10.30 -21.90 1.18
CA PRO A 449 -11.26 -21.36 0.22
C PRO A 449 -10.87 -21.79 -1.20
N ILE A 450 -11.89 -21.95 -2.04
CA ILE A 450 -11.71 -22.27 -3.45
C ILE A 450 -11.87 -20.97 -4.23
N TRP A 451 -10.89 -20.68 -5.09
CA TRP A 451 -10.99 -19.60 -6.06
C TRP A 451 -11.76 -20.08 -7.30
N TYR A 452 -12.83 -19.38 -7.65
CA TYR A 452 -13.73 -19.70 -8.77
C TYR A 452 -13.48 -18.84 -10.01
N GLY A 453 -12.62 -17.83 -9.91
CA GLY A 453 -12.19 -17.02 -11.05
C GLY A 453 -12.80 -15.62 -11.10
N GLY A 454 -12.06 -14.69 -11.72
CA GLY A 454 -12.48 -13.32 -11.98
C GLY A 454 -12.21 -12.88 -13.41
N SER A 455 -12.85 -11.80 -13.86
CA SER A 455 -12.70 -11.26 -15.22
C SER A 455 -11.29 -10.69 -15.51
N SER A 456 -10.48 -10.44 -14.47
CA SER A 456 -9.13 -9.86 -14.60
C SER A 456 -8.15 -10.12 -13.43
N THR A 457 -8.54 -10.78 -12.34
CA THR A 457 -7.69 -10.96 -11.14
C THR A 457 -7.04 -12.35 -11.07
N PRO A 458 -5.77 -12.46 -10.65
CA PRO A 458 -5.13 -13.75 -10.42
C PRO A 458 -5.70 -14.46 -9.19
N GLU A 459 -5.49 -15.78 -9.10
CA GLU A 459 -5.77 -16.56 -7.90
C GLU A 459 -5.05 -15.96 -6.67
N PRO A 460 -5.70 -15.87 -5.50
CA PRO A 460 -5.09 -15.33 -4.30
C PRO A 460 -3.81 -16.04 -3.89
N GLU A 461 -2.84 -15.26 -3.40
CA GLU A 461 -1.66 -15.84 -2.78
C GLU A 461 -2.00 -16.46 -1.40
N ALA A 462 -1.14 -17.37 -0.94
CA ALA A 462 -1.30 -17.95 0.39
C ALA A 462 -1.14 -16.89 1.48
N PHE A 463 -1.89 -16.99 2.59
CA PHE A 463 -1.94 -15.94 3.61
C PHE A 463 -0.58 -15.50 4.18
N TYR A 464 0.39 -16.41 4.36
CA TYR A 464 1.72 -16.02 4.85
C TYR A 464 2.46 -15.08 3.88
N LYS A 465 2.01 -14.99 2.63
CA LYS A 465 2.46 -14.01 1.65
C LYS A 465 1.59 -12.76 1.64
N LEU A 466 0.37 -12.82 2.16
CA LEU A 466 -0.49 -11.65 2.34
C LEU A 466 0.01 -10.88 3.55
N ASN A 467 0.10 -11.51 4.72
CA ASN A 467 0.64 -10.96 5.99
C ASN A 467 2.17 -10.75 6.00
N GLN A 468 2.60 -9.69 5.34
CA GLN A 468 4.00 -9.32 5.19
C GLN A 468 4.27 -8.00 5.91
N PRO A 469 5.53 -7.65 6.28
CA PRO A 469 5.78 -6.34 6.90
C PRO A 469 5.31 -5.21 5.99
N TYR A 470 4.85 -4.08 6.55
CA TYR A 470 4.36 -2.88 5.84
C TYR A 470 5.04 -2.61 4.47
N SER A 471 6.37 -2.71 4.40
CA SER A 471 7.18 -2.60 3.16
C SER A 471 6.77 -3.51 1.98
N TYR A 472 6.12 -4.64 2.23
CA TYR A 472 5.61 -5.53 1.19
C TYR A 472 4.32 -4.99 0.59
N TYR A 473 3.40 -4.51 1.42
CA TYR A 473 2.14 -3.93 0.98
C TYR A 473 2.36 -2.63 0.20
N GLU A 474 3.35 -1.81 0.58
CA GLU A 474 3.77 -0.63 -0.20
C GLU A 474 4.04 -0.95 -1.69
N ASN A 475 4.45 -2.17 -2.03
CA ASN A 475 4.73 -2.60 -3.40
C ASN A 475 3.49 -3.11 -4.18
N ILE A 476 2.36 -3.36 -3.52
CA ILE A 476 1.13 -3.92 -4.13
C ILE A 476 0.13 -2.81 -4.50
N PHE A 477 0.10 -1.70 -3.75
CA PHE A 477 -0.86 -0.59 -3.88
C PHE A 477 -0.62 0.39 -5.07
N LEU A 478 -0.04 -0.07 -6.19
CA LEU A 478 0.24 0.76 -7.37
C LEU A 478 -1.01 1.30 -8.11
N PHE A 479 -2.24 1.16 -7.59
CA PHE A 479 -3.48 1.60 -8.26
C PHE A 479 -4.51 2.40 -7.44
N VAL A 480 -4.32 2.66 -6.15
CA VAL A 480 -5.12 3.66 -5.39
C VAL A 480 -4.19 4.34 -4.38
N PRO A 481 -4.09 5.69 -4.36
CA PRO A 481 -3.06 6.38 -3.59
C PRO A 481 -3.39 6.39 -2.09
N PRO A 482 -2.49 5.93 -1.20
CA PRO A 482 -2.58 6.25 0.21
C PRO A 482 -2.20 7.73 0.40
N ARG A 483 -3.10 8.53 1.00
CA ARG A 483 -2.71 9.82 1.62
C ARG A 483 -2.60 9.58 3.11
N SER A 484 -1.41 9.88 3.63
CA SER A 484 -0.91 9.64 4.97
C SER A 484 -1.33 10.70 6.00
N ILE A 485 -1.53 10.30 7.27
CA ILE A 485 -1.34 11.19 8.43
C ILE A 485 0.13 11.16 8.82
N ASP A 486 0.80 12.29 8.68
CA ASP A 486 1.24 13.08 9.83
C ASP A 486 1.51 14.50 9.33
N GLU A 487 0.83 15.51 9.89
CA GLU A 487 1.05 16.89 9.49
C GLU A 487 2.41 17.39 9.95
N ASN A 488 3.35 17.37 9.02
CA ASN A 488 3.74 18.65 8.45
C ASN A 488 3.69 18.52 6.93
N VAL A 489 2.49 18.70 6.36
CA VAL A 489 2.29 18.95 4.93
C VAL A 489 2.83 17.81 4.05
N PHE A 490 2.04 16.76 3.78
CA PHE A 490 2.29 15.92 2.59
C PHE A 490 1.85 16.70 1.35
N THR A 491 2.61 17.74 1.02
CA THR A 491 2.87 18.05 -0.37
C THR A 491 3.44 16.80 -1.01
N MET A 492 2.92 16.38 -2.16
CA MET A 492 3.59 15.38 -3.01
C MET A 492 5.09 15.69 -3.03
N THR A 493 5.95 14.72 -2.69
CA THR A 493 7.40 14.93 -2.65
C THR A 493 7.85 15.55 -3.95
N LYS A 494 8.38 16.78 -3.88
CA LYS A 494 8.80 17.53 -5.05
C LYS A 494 10.26 17.24 -5.34
N LEU A 495 10.52 16.57 -6.45
CA LEU A 495 11.85 16.23 -6.88
C LEU A 495 12.28 17.12 -8.04
N PHE A 496 13.34 17.90 -7.87
CA PHE A 496 13.99 18.59 -8.98
C PHE A 496 15.22 17.81 -9.43
N VAL A 497 15.24 17.39 -10.69
CA VAL A 497 16.35 16.61 -11.25
C VAL A 497 17.08 17.37 -12.34
N THR A 498 18.41 17.27 -12.33
CA THR A 498 19.23 17.66 -13.48
C THR A 498 20.00 16.46 -14.03
N GLY A 499 20.15 16.40 -15.35
CA GLY A 499 20.87 15.30 -15.99
C GLY A 499 20.03 14.05 -16.27
N ALA A 500 18.69 14.15 -16.28
CA ALA A 500 17.76 13.04 -16.57
C ALA A 500 17.91 12.42 -17.98
N THR A 501 18.64 13.07 -18.89
CA THR A 501 18.99 12.52 -20.22
C THR A 501 20.46 12.06 -20.31
N GLY A 502 21.20 12.12 -19.21
CA GLY A 502 22.55 11.59 -19.07
C GLY A 502 22.58 10.09 -18.82
N PHE A 503 23.78 9.51 -18.73
CA PHE A 503 23.95 8.07 -18.49
C PHE A 503 23.59 7.67 -17.05
N ILE A 504 24.21 8.34 -16.06
CA ILE A 504 23.94 8.12 -14.64
C ILE A 504 22.53 8.63 -14.31
N GLY A 505 22.31 9.93 -14.53
CA GLY A 505 21.05 10.56 -14.19
C GLY A 505 19.85 10.01 -14.95
N GLY A 506 20.02 9.50 -16.17
CA GLY A 506 18.93 8.85 -16.90
C GLY A 506 18.52 7.51 -16.30
N ASP A 507 19.47 6.68 -15.89
CA ASP A 507 19.14 5.39 -15.25
C ASP A 507 18.62 5.58 -13.82
N ALA A 508 19.16 6.54 -13.06
CA ALA A 508 18.65 6.90 -11.74
C ALA A 508 17.23 7.47 -11.84
N PHE A 509 16.98 8.35 -12.82
CA PHE A 509 15.65 8.87 -13.11
C PHE A 509 14.67 7.76 -13.51
N TYR A 510 15.08 6.78 -14.32
CA TYR A 510 14.27 5.60 -14.61
C TYR A 510 13.93 4.81 -13.34
N ALA A 511 14.89 4.58 -12.44
CA ALA A 511 14.63 3.83 -11.22
C ALA A 511 13.65 4.58 -10.31
N ILE A 512 13.87 5.88 -10.10
CA ILE A 512 13.03 6.71 -9.23
C ILE A 512 11.63 6.91 -9.81
N ALA A 513 11.50 7.28 -11.08
CA ALA A 513 10.20 7.56 -11.68
C ALA A 513 9.31 6.31 -11.82
N ASN A 514 9.90 5.11 -11.88
CA ASN A 514 9.14 3.86 -11.89
C ASN A 514 8.78 3.37 -10.49
N ALA A 515 9.67 3.56 -9.51
CA ALA A 515 9.40 3.19 -8.11
C ALA A 515 8.39 4.14 -7.47
N HIS A 516 8.46 5.43 -7.81
CA HIS A 516 7.64 6.50 -7.23
C HIS A 516 6.93 7.33 -8.31
N PRO A 517 5.90 6.76 -9.00
CA PRO A 517 5.10 7.50 -9.96
C PRO A 517 4.31 8.66 -9.32
N GLU A 518 4.13 8.65 -8.00
CA GLU A 518 3.43 9.66 -7.20
C GLU A 518 4.26 10.92 -6.91
N TYR A 519 5.58 10.90 -7.12
CA TYR A 519 6.42 12.07 -6.89
C TYR A 519 6.18 13.15 -7.96
N GLU A 520 6.14 14.42 -7.53
CA GLU A 520 6.08 15.55 -8.44
C GLU A 520 7.49 15.85 -8.95
N ILE A 521 7.85 15.28 -10.10
CA ILE A 521 9.18 15.45 -10.67
C ILE A 521 9.22 16.60 -11.68
N THR A 522 10.12 17.55 -11.43
CA THR A 522 10.53 18.59 -12.39
C THR A 522 11.93 18.26 -12.93
N ALA A 523 12.06 18.12 -14.25
CA ALA A 523 13.32 17.81 -14.90
C ALA A 523 13.85 19.02 -15.70
N LEU A 524 15.10 19.40 -15.42
CA LEU A 524 15.83 20.36 -16.24
C LEU A 524 16.27 19.72 -17.56
N VAL A 525 15.84 20.29 -18.67
CA VAL A 525 16.19 19.85 -20.03
C VAL A 525 16.75 21.00 -20.86
N ARG A 526 17.87 20.76 -21.54
CA ARG A 526 18.60 21.80 -22.29
C ARG A 526 17.85 22.36 -23.49
N ASN A 527 16.98 21.56 -24.12
CA ASN A 527 16.25 21.95 -25.32
C ASN A 527 15.06 21.00 -25.55
N SER A 528 14.20 21.36 -26.51
CA SER A 528 13.00 20.60 -26.87
C SER A 528 13.27 19.16 -27.31
N GLU A 529 14.42 18.86 -27.92
CA GLU A 529 14.79 17.50 -28.30
C GLU A 529 15.00 16.62 -27.05
N LYS A 530 15.73 17.14 -26.06
CA LYS A 530 15.91 16.47 -24.77
C LYS A 530 14.62 16.40 -23.96
N GLY A 531 13.80 17.45 -24.01
CA GLY A 531 12.46 17.46 -23.44
C GLY A 531 11.57 16.37 -24.04
N ALA A 532 11.58 16.21 -25.36
CA ALA A 532 10.81 15.19 -26.06
C ALA A 532 11.24 13.76 -25.69
N GLN A 533 12.53 13.52 -25.45
CA GLN A 533 13.02 12.22 -24.96
C GLN A 533 12.39 11.88 -23.60
N VAL A 534 12.36 12.83 -22.66
CA VAL A 534 11.77 12.64 -21.34
C VAL A 534 10.24 12.51 -21.42
N ALA A 535 9.55 13.46 -22.07
CA ALA A 535 8.08 13.48 -22.15
C ALA A 535 7.48 12.26 -22.87
N LYS A 536 8.23 11.66 -23.80
CA LYS A 536 7.80 10.44 -24.50
C LYS A 536 7.69 9.24 -23.55
N GLU A 537 8.62 9.11 -22.61
CA GLU A 537 8.66 7.99 -21.67
C GLU A 537 7.93 8.32 -20.36
N TYR A 538 7.90 9.60 -19.95
CA TYR A 538 7.34 10.07 -18.68
C TYR A 538 6.44 11.31 -18.90
N PRO A 539 5.18 11.13 -19.31
CA PRO A 539 4.29 12.25 -19.66
C PRO A 539 3.85 13.09 -18.46
N SER A 540 3.93 12.56 -17.24
CA SER A 540 3.60 13.26 -15.99
C SER A 540 4.71 14.21 -15.50
N VAL A 541 5.92 14.11 -16.04
CA VAL A 541 7.09 14.86 -15.57
C VAL A 541 7.07 16.29 -16.12
N LYS A 542 7.21 17.26 -15.21
CA LYS A 542 7.29 18.69 -15.56
C LYS A 542 8.65 18.98 -16.17
N LEU A 543 8.67 19.68 -17.29
CA LEU A 543 9.91 20.05 -17.97
C LEU A 543 10.19 21.54 -17.80
N VAL A 544 11.37 21.87 -17.29
CA VAL A 544 11.90 23.23 -17.29
C VAL A 544 13.06 23.33 -18.25
N TYR A 545 13.05 24.35 -19.10
CA TYR A 545 14.04 24.51 -20.16
C TYR A 545 15.13 25.48 -19.75
N GLY A 546 16.36 24.97 -19.66
CA GLY A 546 17.54 25.72 -19.26
C GLY A 546 18.79 24.84 -19.25
N ASP A 547 19.93 25.45 -18.98
CA ASP A 547 21.22 24.79 -18.81
C ASP A 547 21.78 25.01 -17.40
N LEU A 548 23.01 24.55 -17.16
CA LEU A 548 23.62 24.66 -15.83
C LEU A 548 24.05 26.10 -15.48
N ASP A 549 24.09 27.00 -16.46
CA ASP A 549 24.36 28.44 -16.27
C ASP A 549 23.08 29.25 -16.04
N SER A 550 21.92 28.62 -16.19
CA SER A 550 20.59 29.19 -15.89
C SER A 550 20.36 29.27 -14.36
N THR A 551 21.26 29.96 -13.66
CA THR A 551 21.37 29.98 -12.19
C THR A 551 20.12 30.46 -11.50
N ASP A 552 19.43 31.49 -12.02
CA ASP A 552 18.16 31.95 -11.46
C ASP A 552 17.06 30.86 -11.54
N LEU A 553 17.02 30.09 -12.62
CA LEU A 553 16.09 28.97 -12.79
C LEU A 553 16.44 27.83 -11.83
N LEU A 554 17.72 27.48 -11.73
CA LEU A 554 18.19 26.42 -10.83
C LEU A 554 17.88 26.75 -9.37
N GLU A 555 18.13 27.99 -8.95
CA GLU A 555 17.83 28.47 -7.59
C GLU A 555 16.33 28.42 -7.30
N GLU A 556 15.50 28.91 -8.23
CA GLU A 556 14.06 28.96 -8.06
C GLU A 556 13.41 27.57 -8.05
N GLU A 557 13.84 26.65 -8.90
CA GLU A 557 13.34 25.27 -8.89
C GLU A 557 13.86 24.47 -7.68
N ALA A 558 15.12 24.68 -7.28
CA ALA A 558 15.66 24.07 -6.06
C ALA A 558 14.94 24.53 -4.80
N LYS A 559 14.52 25.80 -4.74
CA LYS A 559 13.71 26.36 -3.63
C LYS A 559 12.30 25.77 -3.54
N LYS A 560 11.74 25.32 -4.66
CA LYS A 560 10.40 24.70 -4.71
C LYS A 560 10.44 23.23 -4.33
N ALA A 561 11.55 22.56 -4.61
CA ALA A 561 11.72 21.12 -4.45
C ALA A 561 12.03 20.75 -3.00
N ASP A 562 11.56 19.59 -2.57
CA ASP A 562 11.95 18.97 -1.30
C ASP A 562 13.31 18.26 -1.46
N ILE A 563 13.54 17.68 -2.65
CA ILE A 563 14.74 16.92 -2.98
C ILE A 563 15.30 17.44 -4.32
N VAL A 564 16.60 17.70 -4.36
CA VAL A 564 17.33 18.01 -5.59
C VAL A 564 18.34 16.91 -5.88
N CYS A 565 18.15 16.22 -7.00
CA CYS A 565 19.12 15.27 -7.54
C CYS A 565 19.94 15.90 -8.66
N HIS A 566 21.20 16.24 -8.36
CA HIS A 566 22.11 16.88 -9.29
C HIS A 566 23.08 15.87 -9.92
N TRP A 567 22.66 15.26 -11.02
CA TRP A 567 23.45 14.26 -11.76
C TRP A 567 24.16 14.82 -12.99
N ALA A 568 23.93 16.09 -13.33
CA ALA A 568 24.33 16.64 -14.63
C ALA A 568 25.84 16.84 -14.79
N HIS A 569 26.55 17.28 -13.74
CA HIS A 569 27.98 17.59 -13.81
C HIS A 569 28.63 17.68 -12.43
N ALA A 570 29.72 16.94 -12.21
CA ALA A 570 30.44 16.93 -10.93
C ALA A 570 31.25 18.21 -10.68
N ASP A 571 31.70 18.92 -11.73
CA ASP A 571 32.60 20.09 -11.58
C ASP A 571 31.96 21.44 -11.95
N HIS A 572 30.62 21.54 -12.03
CA HIS A 572 29.95 22.79 -12.41
C HIS A 572 29.56 23.62 -11.18
N GLU A 573 30.44 24.54 -10.77
CA GLU A 573 30.27 25.33 -9.54
C GLU A 573 29.01 26.18 -9.54
N ALA A 574 28.73 26.89 -10.64
CA ALA A 574 27.61 27.83 -10.69
C ALA A 574 26.26 27.14 -10.43
N SER A 575 26.07 25.90 -10.90
CA SER A 575 24.85 25.15 -10.65
C SER A 575 24.78 24.63 -9.22
N ALA A 576 25.89 24.15 -8.66
CA ALA A 576 25.94 23.71 -7.28
C ALA A 576 25.66 24.86 -6.30
N ILE A 577 26.21 26.06 -6.57
CA ILE A 577 25.95 27.28 -5.79
C ILE A 577 24.49 27.67 -5.89
N ALA A 578 23.91 27.70 -7.09
CA ALA A 578 22.51 28.06 -7.29
C ALA A 578 21.55 27.10 -6.57
N ILE A 579 21.79 25.78 -6.69
CA ILE A 579 21.00 24.76 -6.00
C ILE A 579 21.13 24.89 -4.49
N ALA A 580 22.36 25.02 -3.97
CA ALA A 580 22.61 25.21 -2.54
C ALA A 580 21.90 26.45 -2.01
N LYS A 581 21.94 27.57 -2.76
CA LYS A 581 21.26 28.81 -2.41
C LYS A 581 19.73 28.67 -2.41
N GLY A 582 19.17 27.95 -3.38
CA GLY A 582 17.73 27.64 -3.43
C GLY A 582 17.27 26.82 -2.23
N LEU A 583 18.00 25.74 -1.93
CA LEU A 583 17.70 24.87 -0.78
C LEU A 583 17.91 25.57 0.57
N ALA A 584 18.87 26.50 0.69
CA ALA A 584 19.07 27.29 1.90
C ALA A 584 17.88 28.20 2.27
N ALA A 585 16.96 28.45 1.34
CA ALA A 585 15.71 29.17 1.59
C ALA A 585 14.63 28.32 2.27
N HIS A 586 14.89 27.03 2.52
CA HIS A 586 14.01 26.17 3.31
C HIS A 586 14.03 26.52 4.79
N GLU A 587 13.00 26.08 5.51
CA GLU A 587 12.87 26.25 6.95
C GLU A 587 13.27 24.95 7.67
N PRO A 588 13.75 25.02 8.93
CA PRO A 588 14.14 23.83 9.69
C PRO A 588 13.03 22.76 9.84
N SER A 589 11.77 23.18 9.81
CA SER A 589 10.61 22.27 9.84
C SER A 589 10.38 21.51 8.53
N ARG A 590 10.96 21.96 7.42
CA ARG A 590 10.86 21.33 6.09
C ARG A 590 12.22 21.43 5.36
N PRO A 591 13.24 20.69 5.82
CA PRO A 591 14.58 20.77 5.25
C PRO A 591 14.58 20.31 3.79
N GLY A 592 15.45 20.93 2.97
CA GLY A 592 15.70 20.51 1.60
C GLY A 592 16.86 19.51 1.51
N PHE A 593 16.77 18.54 0.59
CA PHE A 593 17.78 17.50 0.39
C PHE A 593 18.57 17.72 -0.89
N PHE A 594 19.89 17.79 -0.79
CA PHE A 594 20.81 17.92 -1.93
C PHE A 594 21.59 16.62 -2.14
N ILE A 595 21.14 15.81 -3.11
CA ILE A 595 21.85 14.60 -3.54
C ILE A 595 22.68 14.95 -4.78
N HIS A 596 24.00 14.97 -4.63
CA HIS A 596 24.93 15.36 -5.68
C HIS A 596 25.76 14.17 -6.18
N THR A 597 25.86 14.03 -7.51
CA THR A 597 26.83 13.12 -8.13
C THR A 597 28.20 13.80 -8.26
N SER A 598 29.14 13.31 -7.47
CA SER A 598 30.57 13.54 -7.66
C SER A 598 31.18 12.32 -8.39
N GLY A 599 32.38 11.92 -8.03
CA GLY A 599 33.00 10.70 -8.53
C GLY A 599 34.22 10.32 -7.72
N THR A 600 34.58 9.03 -7.72
CA THR A 600 35.86 8.60 -7.12
C THR A 600 37.08 9.15 -7.87
N GLY A 601 36.88 9.87 -8.99
CA GLY A 601 37.88 10.73 -9.62
C GLY A 601 38.59 11.68 -8.64
N ILE A 602 37.92 12.06 -7.54
CA ILE A 602 38.51 12.84 -6.44
C ILE A 602 39.72 12.15 -5.79
N LEU A 603 39.81 10.81 -5.85
CA LEU A 603 40.88 10.02 -5.24
C LEU A 603 42.15 9.95 -6.11
N LEU A 604 42.09 10.45 -7.35
CA LEU A 604 43.21 10.39 -8.31
C LEU A 604 44.32 11.40 -8.03
N PHE A 605 44.11 12.30 -7.06
CA PHE A 605 44.98 13.47 -6.82
C PHE A 605 46.45 13.12 -6.58
N ALA A 606 46.75 11.98 -5.94
CA ALA A 606 48.12 11.56 -5.64
C ALA A 606 48.90 11.20 -6.90
N ASP A 607 48.28 10.45 -7.81
CA ASP A 607 48.86 10.06 -9.10
C ASP A 607 49.00 11.28 -10.02
N ILE A 608 47.98 12.13 -10.09
CA ILE A 608 48.02 13.38 -10.87
C ILE A 608 49.14 14.31 -10.40
N LYS A 609 49.28 14.51 -9.08
CA LYS A 609 50.31 15.38 -8.50
C LYS A 609 51.72 14.83 -8.73
N SER A 610 51.90 13.53 -8.57
CA SER A 610 53.21 12.89 -8.74
C SER A 610 53.57 12.66 -10.21
N GLY A 611 52.61 12.73 -11.12
CA GLY A 611 52.80 12.36 -12.53
C GLY A 611 53.01 10.86 -12.72
N THR A 612 52.55 10.04 -11.78
CA THR A 612 52.72 8.59 -11.80
C THR A 612 51.52 7.96 -12.50
N TYR A 613 51.76 7.23 -13.58
CA TYR A 613 50.71 6.56 -14.34
C TYR A 613 51.04 5.09 -14.59
N GLY A 614 50.07 4.20 -14.39
CA GLY A 614 50.19 2.77 -14.66
C GLY A 614 50.75 1.92 -13.51
N GLU A 615 51.14 2.53 -12.39
CA GLU A 615 51.67 1.85 -11.21
C GLU A 615 50.58 1.65 -10.14
N ALA A 616 50.68 0.56 -9.39
CA ALA A 616 49.72 0.26 -8.32
C ALA A 616 49.92 1.17 -7.10
N LEU A 617 48.82 1.60 -6.49
CA LEU A 617 48.82 2.24 -5.18
C LEU A 617 48.02 1.38 -4.18
N GLU A 618 48.61 1.10 -3.02
CA GLU A 618 47.96 0.27 -1.99
C GLU A 618 46.82 0.98 -1.28
N LYS A 619 46.81 2.33 -1.28
CA LYS A 619 45.82 3.15 -0.56
C LYS A 619 44.39 2.84 -1.04
N VAL A 620 43.52 2.55 -0.08
CA VAL A 620 42.08 2.40 -0.25
C VAL A 620 41.39 3.38 0.70
N TYR A 621 40.38 4.09 0.20
CA TYR A 621 39.56 5.00 0.99
C TYR A 621 38.24 4.32 1.37
N ASP A 622 37.68 4.69 2.52
CA ASP A 622 36.35 4.26 2.95
C ASP A 622 35.53 5.47 3.42
N ASP A 623 34.23 5.38 3.21
CA ASP A 623 33.28 6.48 3.42
C ASP A 623 32.61 6.49 4.79
N LEU A 624 32.88 5.50 5.66
CA LEU A 624 32.20 5.34 6.95
C LEU A 624 33.11 5.58 8.15
N GLU A 625 34.24 4.87 8.25
CA GLU A 625 35.15 4.94 9.39
C GLU A 625 36.11 6.13 9.28
N ASN A 626 36.49 6.50 8.05
CA ASN A 626 37.50 7.52 7.77
C ASN A 626 37.00 8.65 6.86
N VAL A 627 35.71 9.00 6.91
CA VAL A 627 35.13 10.07 6.07
C VAL A 627 35.85 11.42 6.21
N SER A 628 36.45 11.70 7.38
CA SER A 628 37.25 12.90 7.60
C SER A 628 38.46 12.99 6.65
N GLU A 629 39.05 11.86 6.24
CA GLU A 629 40.14 11.84 5.28
C GLU A 629 39.66 12.37 3.91
N ILE A 630 38.47 11.93 3.46
CA ILE A 630 37.82 12.40 2.24
C ILE A 630 37.52 13.90 2.33
N ASN A 631 36.96 14.34 3.46
CA ASN A 631 36.68 15.75 3.72
C ASN A 631 37.92 16.64 3.81
N SER A 632 39.11 16.05 3.96
CA SER A 632 40.39 16.76 4.08
C SER A 632 41.25 16.71 2.81
N LEU A 633 40.73 16.14 1.72
CA LEU A 633 41.46 16.03 0.47
C LEU A 633 41.88 17.40 -0.07
N PRO A 634 43.05 17.49 -0.74
CA PRO A 634 43.58 18.76 -1.23
C PRO A 634 42.63 19.47 -2.20
N ASP A 635 42.61 20.80 -2.18
CA ASP A 635 41.71 21.61 -3.03
C ASP A 635 41.89 21.38 -4.54
N PHE A 636 43.06 20.92 -4.99
CA PHE A 636 43.31 20.59 -6.39
C PHE A 636 42.85 19.17 -6.79
N ALA A 637 42.35 18.38 -5.84
CA ALA A 637 41.79 17.08 -6.15
C ALA A 637 40.57 17.25 -7.09
N PRO A 638 40.39 16.39 -8.10
CA PRO A 638 39.25 16.49 -9.01
C PRO A 638 37.91 16.51 -8.26
N HIS A 639 36.90 17.23 -8.77
CA HIS A 639 35.58 17.39 -8.13
C HIS A 639 35.56 18.13 -6.79
N ARG A 640 36.71 18.30 -6.12
CA ARG A 640 36.79 18.85 -4.76
C ARG A 640 36.19 20.25 -4.66
N ASN A 641 36.32 21.05 -5.72
CA ASN A 641 35.80 22.40 -5.77
C ASN A 641 34.27 22.45 -5.59
N VAL A 642 33.53 21.52 -6.22
CA VAL A 642 32.07 21.41 -6.06
C VAL A 642 31.67 20.64 -4.80
N ASP A 643 32.38 19.56 -4.48
CA ASP A 643 32.15 18.81 -3.24
C ASP A 643 32.19 19.74 -2.01
N LYS A 644 33.14 20.68 -1.97
CA LYS A 644 33.22 21.68 -0.90
C LYS A 644 31.98 22.57 -0.82
N ILE A 645 31.41 22.98 -1.96
CA ILE A 645 30.19 23.79 -2.02
C ILE A 645 29.01 23.01 -1.43
N VAL A 646 28.87 21.73 -1.81
CA VAL A 646 27.79 20.86 -1.32
C VAL A 646 27.94 20.55 0.17
N LEU A 647 29.15 20.25 0.65
CA LEU A 647 29.42 20.04 2.08
C LEU A 647 29.20 21.32 2.89
N GLN A 648 29.64 22.46 2.37
CA GLN A 648 29.45 23.75 3.01
C GLN A 648 27.97 24.08 3.15
N ALA A 649 27.14 23.83 2.14
CA ALA A 649 25.69 23.99 2.24
C ALA A 649 25.07 23.17 3.38
N GLY A 650 25.45 21.89 3.49
CA GLY A 650 24.98 21.01 4.57
C GLY A 650 25.57 21.30 5.95
N THR A 651 26.67 22.05 6.03
CA THR A 651 27.32 22.42 7.31
C THR A 651 26.86 23.80 7.79
N GLU A 652 26.77 24.79 6.91
CA GLU A 652 26.33 26.15 7.22
C GLU A 652 24.82 26.23 7.47
N HIS A 653 24.05 25.35 6.84
CA HIS A 653 22.60 25.29 6.95
C HIS A 653 22.12 23.91 7.44
N GLN A 654 22.86 23.28 8.37
CA GLN A 654 22.62 21.90 8.81
C GLN A 654 21.19 21.63 9.33
N ASP A 655 20.51 22.66 9.83
CA ASP A 655 19.13 22.61 10.32
C ASP A 655 18.09 22.49 9.19
N ARG A 656 18.41 22.96 7.98
CA ARG A 656 17.45 23.08 6.86
C ARG A 656 17.95 22.58 5.50
N VAL A 657 19.23 22.23 5.36
CA VAL A 657 19.81 21.62 4.16
C VAL A 657 20.54 20.34 4.55
N LYS A 658 20.11 19.22 3.98
CA LYS A 658 20.72 17.90 4.17
C LYS A 658 21.43 17.50 2.88
N THR A 659 22.71 17.20 2.94
CA THR A 659 23.48 16.90 1.73
C THR A 659 24.02 15.47 1.71
N ALA A 660 24.00 14.86 0.53
CA ALA A 660 24.65 13.58 0.25
C ALA A 660 25.44 13.69 -1.05
N ILE A 661 26.71 13.31 -1.01
CA ILE A 661 27.61 13.25 -2.15
C ILE A 661 27.82 11.78 -2.51
N VAL A 662 27.37 11.38 -3.69
CA VAL A 662 27.56 10.03 -4.22
C VAL A 662 28.78 10.03 -5.14
N CYS A 663 29.76 9.21 -4.81
CA CYS A 663 31.01 9.06 -5.54
C CYS A 663 31.07 7.68 -6.21
N PRO A 664 30.50 7.53 -7.42
CA PRO A 664 30.64 6.30 -8.19
C PRO A 664 32.06 6.16 -8.77
N PRO A 665 32.54 4.91 -8.97
CA PRO A 665 33.82 4.62 -9.61
C PRO A 665 33.63 4.36 -11.10
N THR A 666 34.24 3.32 -11.67
CA THR A 666 33.97 2.96 -13.06
C THR A 666 32.56 2.41 -13.22
N ILE A 667 31.70 3.16 -13.90
CA ILE A 667 30.29 2.80 -14.11
C ILE A 667 30.15 2.06 -15.44
N TYR A 668 29.54 0.88 -15.41
CA TYR A 668 29.34 0.04 -16.59
C TYR A 668 27.90 -0.48 -16.70
N GLY A 669 27.60 -1.19 -17.80
CA GLY A 669 26.28 -1.72 -18.06
C GLY A 669 25.41 -0.85 -18.99
N PRO A 670 24.31 -1.40 -19.51
CA PRO A 670 23.38 -0.67 -20.36
C PRO A 670 22.43 0.21 -19.51
N GLY A 671 22.38 1.51 -19.81
CA GLY A 671 21.43 2.42 -19.17
C GLY A 671 20.00 2.23 -19.66
N ARG A 672 19.02 2.51 -18.81
CA ARG A 672 17.58 2.38 -19.08
C ARG A 672 16.89 3.72 -19.38
N GLY A 673 17.50 4.84 -18.97
CA GLY A 673 16.93 6.18 -19.06
C GLY A 673 16.68 6.72 -20.48
N PRO A 674 15.92 7.82 -20.60
CA PRO A 674 15.37 8.30 -21.88
C PRO A 674 16.42 8.87 -22.86
N GLY A 675 17.66 9.12 -22.38
CA GLY A 675 18.73 9.74 -23.14
C GLY A 675 19.91 8.82 -23.42
N ASN A 676 21.09 9.21 -22.93
CA ASN A 676 22.31 8.42 -23.15
C ASN A 676 22.26 7.11 -22.36
N LYS A 677 22.39 5.97 -23.05
CA LYS A 677 22.42 4.63 -22.44
C LYS A 677 23.80 3.98 -22.43
N ARG A 678 24.85 4.71 -22.86
CA ARG A 678 26.23 4.21 -23.01
C ARG A 678 27.16 4.83 -21.96
N SER A 679 27.91 3.97 -21.28
CA SER A 679 29.02 4.34 -20.39
C SER A 679 30.25 4.87 -21.17
N HIS A 680 31.29 5.31 -20.45
CA HIS A 680 32.45 5.97 -21.05
C HIS A 680 33.72 5.09 -21.03
N GLN A 681 34.27 4.82 -19.85
CA GLN A 681 35.68 4.39 -19.72
C GLN A 681 36.00 3.07 -20.43
N VAL A 682 35.18 2.04 -20.23
CA VAL A 682 35.40 0.71 -20.83
C VAL A 682 35.03 0.71 -22.32
N PRO A 683 33.92 1.33 -22.77
CA PRO A 683 33.65 1.50 -24.20
C PRO A 683 34.73 2.27 -24.96
N GLU A 684 35.31 3.33 -24.39
CA GLU A 684 36.42 4.05 -25.05
C GLU A 684 37.70 3.21 -25.15
N LEU A 685 37.96 2.37 -24.14
CA LEU A 685 39.08 1.41 -24.18
C LEU A 685 38.86 0.35 -25.27
N ALA A 686 37.62 -0.15 -25.39
CA ALA A 686 37.23 -1.09 -26.44
C ALA A 686 37.34 -0.48 -27.84
N ARG A 687 36.80 0.73 -28.04
CA ARG A 687 36.94 1.49 -29.30
C ARG A 687 38.41 1.67 -29.67
N SER A 688 39.23 2.13 -28.73
CA SER A 688 40.67 2.36 -28.95
C SER A 688 41.43 1.06 -29.28
N THR A 689 41.06 -0.04 -28.63
CA THR A 689 41.62 -1.38 -28.91
C THR A 689 41.26 -1.85 -30.32
N LEU A 690 40.01 -1.67 -30.73
CA LEU A 690 39.51 -2.05 -32.06
C LEU A 690 40.18 -1.22 -33.18
N GLU A 691 40.31 0.09 -32.98
CA GLU A 691 40.96 0.99 -33.96
C GLU A 691 42.46 0.72 -34.10
N ARG A 692 43.17 0.44 -33.00
CA ARG A 692 44.61 0.12 -33.04
C ARG A 692 44.91 -1.31 -33.49
N GLY A 693 43.97 -2.23 -33.28
CA GLY A 693 44.17 -3.65 -33.54
C GLY A 693 44.94 -4.41 -32.44
N ALA A 694 45.15 -3.77 -31.28
CA ALA A 694 45.81 -4.34 -30.10
C ALA A 694 45.28 -3.67 -28.83
N GLY A 695 45.24 -4.39 -27.71
CA GLY A 695 44.86 -3.82 -26.40
C GLY A 695 45.88 -2.79 -25.94
N ILE A 696 45.47 -1.83 -25.10
CA ILE A 696 46.33 -0.76 -24.59
C ILE A 696 46.36 -0.72 -23.07
N LYS A 697 47.54 -0.49 -22.47
CA LYS A 697 47.68 -0.20 -21.04
C LYS A 697 48.61 0.99 -20.84
N VAL A 698 48.29 1.85 -19.88
CA VAL A 698 49.15 2.99 -19.53
C VAL A 698 50.24 2.49 -18.60
N GLY A 699 51.51 2.70 -18.96
CA GLY A 699 52.65 2.22 -18.17
C GLY A 699 52.57 0.71 -17.85
N ALA A 700 52.75 0.33 -16.59
CA ALA A 700 52.66 -1.08 -16.19
C ALA A 700 51.22 -1.66 -16.23
N GLY A 701 50.19 -0.80 -16.30
CA GLY A 701 48.77 -1.20 -16.31
C GLY A 701 48.24 -1.73 -14.97
N LYS A 702 48.92 -1.44 -13.86
CA LYS A 702 48.63 -1.98 -12.52
C LYS A 702 47.75 -1.07 -11.66
N THR A 703 47.10 -0.08 -12.28
CA THR A 703 46.24 0.87 -11.59
C THR A 703 44.88 0.27 -11.31
N PHE A 704 44.39 0.42 -10.07
CA PHE A 704 43.15 -0.19 -9.62
C PHE A 704 42.02 0.82 -9.52
N TRP A 705 40.83 0.42 -9.98
CA TRP A 705 39.59 1.17 -9.80
C TRP A 705 38.50 0.28 -9.23
N GLY A 706 37.67 0.84 -8.34
CA GLY A 706 36.34 0.29 -8.09
C GLY A 706 35.51 0.25 -9.39
N ASN A 707 34.50 -0.60 -9.44
CA ASN A 707 33.51 -0.61 -10.51
C ASN A 707 32.11 -0.85 -9.94
N VAL A 708 31.10 -0.37 -10.67
CA VAL A 708 29.70 -0.56 -10.32
C VAL A 708 28.84 -0.63 -11.57
N HIS A 709 27.87 -1.53 -11.59
CA HIS A 709 26.87 -1.54 -12.65
C HIS A 709 25.92 -0.35 -12.47
N VAL A 710 25.50 0.28 -13.57
CA VAL A 710 24.66 1.48 -13.52
C VAL A 710 23.33 1.25 -12.81
N HIS A 711 22.79 0.02 -12.86
CA HIS A 711 21.55 -0.31 -12.14
C HIS A 711 21.76 -0.36 -10.62
N ASP A 712 22.89 -0.88 -10.14
CA ASP A 712 23.20 -0.89 -8.70
C ASP A 712 23.47 0.54 -8.20
N LEU A 713 24.08 1.39 -9.03
CA LEU A 713 24.25 2.81 -8.71
C LEU A 713 22.90 3.54 -8.63
N SER A 714 21.97 3.26 -9.54
CA SER A 714 20.62 3.81 -9.49
C SER A 714 19.83 3.34 -8.28
N ASP A 715 20.03 2.09 -7.81
CA ASP A 715 19.45 1.58 -6.56
C ASP A 715 19.93 2.39 -5.34
N LEU A 716 21.21 2.78 -5.31
CA LEU A 716 21.72 3.66 -4.24
C LEU A 716 21.06 5.05 -4.28
N TYR A 717 20.89 5.64 -5.46
CA TYR A 717 20.19 6.93 -5.59
C TYR A 717 18.72 6.83 -5.16
N LEU A 718 18.03 5.75 -5.55
CA LEU A 718 16.65 5.49 -5.14
C LEU A 718 16.54 5.46 -3.61
N LYS A 719 17.41 4.69 -2.95
CA LYS A 719 17.44 4.61 -1.47
C LYS A 719 17.69 5.96 -0.80
N LEU A 720 18.59 6.78 -1.34
CA LEU A 720 18.82 8.12 -0.81
C LEU A 720 17.62 9.05 -1.01
N VAL A 721 16.91 8.92 -2.14
CA VAL A 721 15.68 9.69 -2.40
C VAL A 721 14.53 9.24 -1.49
N GLU A 722 14.35 7.93 -1.30
CA GLU A 722 13.38 7.35 -0.36
C GLU A 722 13.64 7.84 1.07
N GLU A 723 14.89 7.77 1.53
CA GLU A 723 15.30 8.29 2.84
C GLU A 723 15.05 9.79 2.97
N ALA A 724 15.34 10.58 1.93
CA ALA A 724 15.07 12.01 1.91
C ALA A 724 13.56 12.32 1.95
N ALA A 725 12.76 11.57 1.19
CA ALA A 725 11.30 11.69 1.17
C ALA A 725 10.68 11.33 2.53
N ALA A 726 11.26 10.35 3.23
CA ALA A 726 10.93 10.00 4.61
C ALA A 726 11.46 11.02 5.65
N GLY A 727 11.96 12.18 5.21
CA GLY A 727 12.44 13.26 6.08
C GLY A 727 13.90 13.10 6.53
N GLY A 728 14.66 12.20 5.91
CA GLY A 728 16.12 12.08 6.05
C GLY A 728 16.59 11.75 7.46
N SER A 729 15.71 11.14 8.25
CA SER A 729 15.79 10.92 9.71
C SER A 729 15.69 12.13 10.62
N LYS A 730 14.47 12.34 11.11
CA LYS A 730 14.24 12.91 12.44
C LYS A 730 14.74 11.89 13.49
N ALA A 731 15.59 12.34 14.41
CA ALA A 731 16.50 11.51 15.19
C ALA A 731 15.84 10.52 16.19
N GLU A 732 16.59 9.43 16.47
CA GLU A 732 16.46 8.45 17.58
C GLU A 732 15.51 7.24 17.44
N TRP A 733 15.62 6.48 16.35
CA TRP A 733 15.24 5.05 16.32
C TRP A 733 16.49 4.13 16.35
N PRO A 734 16.45 2.93 16.96
CA PRO A 734 17.62 2.05 17.02
C PRO A 734 17.86 1.36 15.66
N GLY A 735 18.80 1.90 14.89
CA GLY A 735 19.21 1.36 13.58
C GLY A 735 19.54 2.51 12.62
N LYS A 736 20.79 2.99 12.64
CA LYS A 736 21.18 4.31 12.12
C LYS A 736 20.62 4.61 10.70
N PRO A 737 19.83 5.69 10.53
CA PRO A 737 19.29 6.13 9.23
C PRO A 737 20.37 6.74 8.32
N ALA A 738 20.02 7.08 7.07
CA ALA A 738 20.91 7.75 6.12
C ALA A 738 21.71 8.89 6.77
N THR A 739 23.03 8.90 6.56
CA THR A 739 23.90 9.98 7.03
C THR A 739 23.90 11.15 6.05
N TRP A 740 23.69 12.36 6.55
CA TRP A 740 23.62 13.59 5.75
C TRP A 740 24.63 14.63 6.24
N GLY A 741 24.86 15.66 5.42
CA GLY A 741 25.69 16.81 5.75
C GLY A 741 27.19 16.48 5.68
N ALA A 742 27.95 16.91 6.68
CA ALA A 742 29.41 16.78 6.70
C ALA A 742 29.92 15.32 6.57
N GLU A 743 29.12 14.33 6.98
CA GLU A 743 29.47 12.91 6.86
C GLU A 743 28.75 12.20 5.69
N GLY A 744 27.94 12.93 4.91
CA GLY A 744 27.10 12.40 3.84
C GLY A 744 27.85 12.00 2.57
N TYR A 745 29.04 11.39 2.67
CA TYR A 745 29.72 10.80 1.52
C TYR A 745 29.33 9.33 1.35
N TYR A 746 28.99 8.94 0.13
CA TYR A 746 28.63 7.59 -0.25
C TYR A 746 29.47 7.14 -1.44
N PHE A 747 30.44 6.26 -1.19
CA PHE A 747 31.03 5.48 -2.26
C PHE A 747 30.03 4.43 -2.74
N CYS A 748 30.14 4.02 -4.00
CA CYS A 748 29.22 3.07 -4.61
C CYS A 748 30.00 2.09 -5.50
N GLU A 749 30.50 0.99 -4.94
CA GLU A 749 31.26 -0.02 -5.68
C GLU A 749 30.71 -1.42 -5.43
N GLY A 750 30.67 -2.24 -6.48
CA GLY A 750 30.30 -3.66 -6.44
C GLY A 750 31.48 -4.59 -6.75
N GLY A 751 32.66 -4.05 -7.00
CA GLY A 751 33.84 -4.79 -7.39
C GLY A 751 35.06 -3.88 -7.64
N GLU A 752 36.20 -4.49 -7.90
CA GLU A 752 37.47 -3.81 -8.19
C GLU A 752 38.15 -4.46 -9.40
N HIS A 753 38.90 -3.68 -10.17
CA HIS A 753 39.65 -4.17 -11.33
C HIS A 753 40.98 -3.43 -11.49
N ALA A 754 41.95 -4.09 -12.11
CA ALA A 754 43.13 -3.43 -12.67
C ALA A 754 42.88 -3.07 -14.15
N TRP A 755 43.31 -1.89 -14.58
CA TRP A 755 43.10 -1.44 -15.96
C TRP A 755 43.81 -2.31 -17.00
N GLY A 756 44.98 -2.87 -16.65
CA GLY A 756 45.68 -3.82 -17.50
C GLY A 756 44.89 -5.11 -17.74
N ASP A 757 44.12 -5.57 -16.74
CA ASP A 757 43.28 -6.76 -16.87
C ASP A 757 42.06 -6.48 -17.75
N VAL A 758 41.40 -5.34 -17.58
CA VAL A 758 40.28 -4.95 -18.45
C VAL A 758 40.72 -4.84 -19.90
N SER A 759 41.89 -4.24 -20.14
CA SER A 759 42.49 -4.18 -21.47
C SER A 759 42.76 -5.57 -22.07
N ALA A 760 43.28 -6.50 -21.27
CA ALA A 760 43.46 -7.88 -21.69
C ALA A 760 42.13 -8.57 -22.00
N TRP A 761 41.09 -8.38 -21.18
CA TRP A 761 39.76 -8.95 -21.44
C TRP A 761 39.17 -8.43 -22.75
N VAL A 762 39.29 -7.12 -22.99
CA VAL A 762 38.81 -6.48 -24.23
C VAL A 762 39.58 -7.02 -25.44
N ALA A 763 40.92 -7.09 -25.38
CA ALA A 763 41.74 -7.60 -26.49
C ALA A 763 41.46 -9.09 -26.78
N GLN A 764 41.34 -9.91 -25.74
CA GLN A 764 40.99 -11.33 -25.86
C GLN A 764 39.63 -11.52 -26.53
N GLU A 765 38.62 -10.78 -26.09
CA GLU A 765 37.27 -10.90 -26.64
C GLU A 765 37.19 -10.33 -28.07
N ALA A 766 37.87 -9.22 -28.37
CA ALA A 766 37.97 -8.69 -29.73
C ALA A 766 38.68 -9.66 -30.70
N HIS A 767 39.78 -10.29 -30.27
CA HIS A 767 40.48 -11.30 -31.06
C HIS A 767 39.62 -12.55 -31.27
N LYS A 768 38.97 -13.05 -30.22
CA LYS A 768 38.03 -14.17 -30.29
C LYS A 768 36.88 -13.93 -31.26
N GLN A 769 36.40 -12.69 -31.36
CA GLN A 769 35.38 -12.29 -32.33
C GLN A 769 35.92 -11.99 -33.74
N GLY A 770 37.23 -12.15 -33.97
CA GLY A 770 37.87 -11.90 -35.27
C GLY A 770 37.98 -10.42 -35.65
N LEU A 771 37.82 -9.51 -34.69
CA LEU A 771 37.81 -8.07 -34.92
C LEU A 771 39.22 -7.47 -34.96
N ILE A 772 40.18 -8.14 -34.31
CA ILE A 772 41.61 -7.79 -34.31
C ILE A 772 42.45 -9.05 -34.53
N LYS A 773 43.73 -8.89 -34.91
CA LYS A 773 44.60 -10.00 -35.33
C LYS A 773 45.26 -10.77 -34.18
N SER A 774 45.39 -10.15 -33.01
CA SER A 774 45.99 -10.74 -31.81
C SER A 774 45.36 -10.17 -30.55
N ASP A 775 45.44 -10.88 -29.44
CA ASP A 775 44.98 -10.46 -28.11
C ASP A 775 46.08 -9.77 -27.28
N THR A 776 47.14 -9.32 -27.95
CA THR A 776 48.29 -8.64 -27.32
C THR A 776 47.89 -7.29 -26.73
N VAL A 777 48.46 -6.98 -25.56
CA VAL A 777 48.27 -5.69 -24.88
C VAL A 777 49.59 -4.91 -24.85
N GLU A 778 49.58 -3.72 -25.44
CA GLU A 778 50.74 -2.83 -25.57
C GLU A 778 50.76 -1.77 -24.47
N SER A 779 51.95 -1.50 -23.94
CA SER A 779 52.16 -0.36 -23.05
C SER A 779 52.24 0.92 -23.88
N ILE A 780 51.47 1.93 -23.53
CA ILE A 780 51.46 3.25 -24.17
C ILE A 780 51.88 4.36 -23.18
N SER A 781 52.40 5.46 -23.72
CA SER A 781 52.72 6.65 -22.92
C SER A 781 51.46 7.40 -22.49
N ARG A 782 51.62 8.35 -21.56
CA ARG A 782 50.57 9.29 -21.17
C ARG A 782 49.99 10.02 -22.39
N GLU A 783 50.85 10.59 -23.22
CA GLU A 783 50.48 11.38 -24.39
C GLU A 783 49.75 10.54 -25.44
N GLU A 784 50.10 9.25 -25.55
CA GLU A 784 49.40 8.32 -26.43
C GLU A 784 48.02 7.95 -25.90
N ALA A 785 47.89 7.76 -24.59
CA ALA A 785 46.60 7.48 -23.95
C ALA A 785 45.64 8.67 -24.10
N ASP A 786 46.13 9.90 -23.88
CA ASP A 786 45.34 11.13 -24.04
C ASP A 786 44.95 11.42 -25.51
N LYS A 787 45.67 10.85 -26.48
CA LYS A 787 45.26 10.86 -27.90
C LYS A 787 44.16 9.84 -28.21
N CYS A 788 44.05 8.75 -27.44
CA CYS A 788 43.02 7.74 -27.64
C CYS A 788 41.65 8.26 -27.20
N THR A 789 41.59 8.91 -26.04
CA THR A 789 40.39 9.56 -25.51
C THR A 789 40.79 10.72 -24.60
N PRO A 790 40.00 11.81 -24.50
CA PRO A 790 40.29 12.88 -23.55
C PRO A 790 40.51 12.32 -22.14
N PHE A 791 41.62 12.72 -21.51
CA PHE A 791 42.05 12.24 -20.20
C PHE A 791 42.33 10.73 -20.12
N GLY A 792 42.58 10.04 -21.24
CA GLY A 792 42.83 8.60 -21.27
C GLY A 792 43.94 8.14 -20.31
N ALA A 793 44.99 8.95 -20.14
CA ALA A 793 46.04 8.64 -19.16
C ALA A 793 45.53 8.65 -17.72
N VAL A 794 44.62 9.57 -17.38
CA VAL A 794 44.00 9.64 -16.05
C VAL A 794 43.00 8.51 -15.85
N LEU A 795 42.14 8.26 -16.85
CA LEU A 795 41.08 7.25 -16.78
C LEU A 795 41.63 5.83 -16.64
N TRP A 796 42.72 5.50 -17.33
CA TRP A 796 43.28 4.14 -17.36
C TRP A 796 44.62 4.01 -16.62
N GLY A 797 45.21 5.13 -16.17
CA GLY A 797 46.55 5.18 -15.60
C GLY A 797 46.64 5.72 -14.18
N CYS A 798 45.55 6.16 -13.54
CA CYS A 798 45.56 6.53 -12.12
C CYS A 798 44.80 5.50 -11.27
N ASN A 799 44.97 5.51 -9.95
CA ASN A 799 44.33 4.62 -8.98
C ASN A 799 43.13 5.30 -8.33
N SER A 800 41.99 4.60 -8.29
CA SER A 800 40.75 5.05 -7.65
C SER A 800 40.12 3.93 -6.82
N ARG A 801 40.61 3.76 -5.59
CA ARG A 801 40.20 2.65 -4.73
C ARG A 801 39.38 3.15 -3.55
N ALA A 802 38.11 2.78 -3.54
CA ALA A 802 37.15 3.15 -2.53
C ALA A 802 36.39 1.91 -2.04
N ARG A 803 35.79 1.98 -0.84
CA ARG A 803 34.87 0.95 -0.32
C ARG A 803 33.57 1.61 0.12
N ALA A 804 32.45 1.13 -0.42
CA ALA A 804 31.10 1.60 -0.11
C ALA A 804 30.60 1.04 1.23
N LYS A 805 31.30 1.36 2.32
CA LYS A 805 30.96 0.86 3.66
C LYS A 805 29.69 1.52 4.17
N ARG A 806 29.50 2.82 3.93
CA ARG A 806 28.34 3.59 4.39
C ARG A 806 27.06 3.09 3.72
N ALA A 807 27.05 3.00 2.40
CA ALA A 807 25.89 2.49 1.65
C ALA A 807 25.45 1.10 2.14
N ARG A 808 26.40 0.17 2.33
CA ARG A 808 26.12 -1.18 2.85
C ARG A 808 25.62 -1.21 4.29
N THR A 809 26.21 -0.38 5.14
CA THR A 809 25.93 -0.42 6.59
C THR A 809 24.63 0.31 6.93
N VAL A 810 24.48 1.52 6.37
CA VAL A 810 23.44 2.48 6.71
C VAL A 810 22.18 2.23 5.86
N LEU A 811 22.34 2.06 4.55
CA LEU A 811 21.19 1.91 3.62
C LEU A 811 20.87 0.45 3.29
N LYS A 812 21.64 -0.50 3.84
CA LYS A 812 21.57 -1.93 3.49
C LYS A 812 21.66 -2.18 1.98
N TRP A 813 22.33 -1.28 1.27
CA TRP A 813 22.56 -1.38 -0.17
C TRP A 813 23.59 -2.47 -0.46
N ASP A 814 23.43 -3.23 -1.53
CA ASP A 814 24.48 -4.12 -2.02
C ASP A 814 24.40 -4.26 -3.53
N ALA A 815 25.54 -4.51 -4.18
CA ALA A 815 25.62 -4.66 -5.62
C ALA A 815 25.18 -6.07 -6.05
N LYS A 816 24.19 -6.15 -6.95
CA LYS A 816 23.57 -7.42 -7.36
C LYS A 816 23.75 -7.72 -8.84
N SER A 817 24.15 -6.73 -9.62
CA SER A 817 24.28 -6.86 -11.08
C SER A 817 25.52 -7.68 -11.48
N PRO A 818 25.57 -8.20 -12.72
CA PRO A 818 26.70 -8.97 -13.23
C PRO A 818 28.04 -8.23 -13.11
N ALA A 819 29.12 -8.96 -12.86
CA ALA A 819 30.46 -8.41 -12.74
C ALA A 819 30.93 -7.75 -14.05
N LEU A 820 31.78 -6.72 -13.97
CA LEU A 820 32.29 -5.97 -15.13
C LEU A 820 32.81 -6.88 -16.25
N ARG A 821 33.59 -7.91 -15.88
CA ARG A 821 34.18 -8.86 -16.83
C ARG A 821 33.15 -9.57 -17.71
N GLU A 822 31.98 -9.85 -17.16
CA GLU A 822 30.89 -10.55 -17.87
C GLU A 822 30.25 -9.67 -18.95
N THR A 823 30.39 -8.35 -18.84
CA THR A 823 29.82 -7.38 -19.80
C THR A 823 30.74 -7.05 -20.98
N ILE A 824 32.01 -7.48 -20.94
CA ILE A 824 33.04 -7.11 -21.93
C ILE A 824 32.63 -7.54 -23.34
N LYS A 825 32.03 -8.73 -23.50
CA LYS A 825 31.54 -9.21 -24.79
C LYS A 825 30.59 -8.23 -25.44
N SER A 826 29.54 -7.81 -24.74
CA SER A 826 28.55 -6.87 -25.28
C SER A 826 29.14 -5.50 -25.57
N VAL A 827 30.11 -5.04 -24.78
CA VAL A 827 30.79 -3.76 -25.04
C VAL A 827 31.60 -3.82 -26.34
N VAL A 828 32.40 -4.88 -26.52
CA VAL A 828 33.18 -5.08 -27.76
C VAL A 828 32.26 -5.19 -28.97
N GLU A 829 31.16 -5.94 -28.86
CA GLU A 829 30.17 -6.09 -29.94
C GLU A 829 29.54 -4.76 -30.34
N TYR A 830 29.16 -3.95 -29.36
CA TYR A 830 28.53 -2.66 -29.58
C TYR A 830 29.48 -1.65 -30.24
N GLU A 831 30.73 -1.54 -29.76
CA GLU A 831 31.72 -0.64 -30.34
C GLU A 831 32.16 -1.08 -31.73
N ALA A 832 32.32 -2.39 -31.97
CA ALA A 832 32.61 -2.92 -33.29
C ALA A 832 31.50 -2.61 -34.30
N SER A 833 30.23 -2.71 -33.87
CA SER A 833 29.09 -2.32 -34.69
C SER A 833 29.13 -0.82 -35.03
N LYS A 834 29.48 0.05 -34.06
CA LYS A 834 29.61 1.50 -34.30
C LYS A 834 30.74 1.86 -35.26
N LEU A 835 31.85 1.12 -35.21
CA LEU A 835 32.98 1.27 -36.13
C LEU A 835 32.72 0.64 -37.51
N GLY A 836 31.57 0.00 -37.73
CA GLY A 836 31.24 -0.67 -38.99
C GLY A 836 32.07 -1.94 -39.25
N MET A 837 32.68 -2.52 -38.21
CA MET A 837 33.50 -3.73 -38.29
C MET A 837 32.67 -5.02 -38.29
N LYS A 838 31.38 -4.93 -37.94
CA LYS A 838 30.39 -6.01 -38.10
C LYS A 838 29.31 -5.60 -39.10
N PRO A 839 28.78 -6.53 -39.91
CA PRO A 839 27.63 -6.22 -40.76
C PRO A 839 26.43 -5.86 -39.89
N GLY A 840 25.75 -4.75 -40.21
CA GLY A 840 24.54 -4.36 -39.47
C GLY A 840 23.44 -5.43 -39.57
N HIS A 841 22.60 -5.54 -38.54
CA HIS A 841 21.48 -6.49 -38.49
C HIS A 841 20.62 -6.50 -39.76
N ALA A 842 20.42 -5.33 -40.40
CA ALA A 842 19.68 -5.22 -41.66
C ALA A 842 20.35 -5.97 -42.84
N LYS A 843 21.69 -5.99 -42.91
CA LYS A 843 22.44 -6.71 -43.96
C LYS A 843 22.47 -8.23 -43.71
N ILE A 844 22.50 -8.64 -42.44
CA ILE A 844 22.38 -10.06 -42.07
C ILE A 844 20.95 -10.56 -42.35
N ALA A 845 19.93 -9.78 -41.96
CA ALA A 845 18.52 -10.09 -42.22
C ALA A 845 18.15 -10.06 -43.71
N ALA A 846 18.82 -9.22 -44.52
CA ALA A 846 18.68 -9.20 -45.97
C ALA A 846 19.46 -10.31 -46.70
N GLY A 847 20.23 -11.14 -45.97
CA GLY A 847 21.06 -12.20 -46.56
C GLY A 847 22.30 -11.70 -47.31
N GLU A 848 22.64 -10.42 -47.18
CA GLU A 848 23.76 -9.75 -47.86
C GLU A 848 25.10 -9.99 -47.15
N ALA A 849 25.08 -10.51 -45.92
CA ALA A 849 26.26 -10.89 -45.15
C ALA A 849 25.94 -12.09 -44.24
N LYS A 850 26.92 -12.98 -44.00
CA LYS A 850 26.80 -14.05 -42.99
C LYS A 850 27.01 -13.48 -41.59
N ALA A 851 26.21 -13.99 -40.64
CA ALA A 851 26.23 -13.63 -39.23
C ALA A 851 27.58 -13.89 -38.57
#